data_AF-A0A8K0MDB6-F1
#
_entry.id   AF-A0A8K0MDB6-F1
#
_cell.length_a   1.000
_cell.length_b   1.000
_cell.length_c   1.000
_cell.angle_alpha   90.00
_cell.angle_beta   90.00
_cell.angle_gamma   90.00
#
_symmetry.space_group_name_H-M   'P 1'
#
loop_
_entity.id
_entity.type
_entity.pdbx_description
1 polymer ?
#
loop_
_entity_poly.entity_id
_entity_poly.type
_entity_poly.pdbx_seq_one_letter_code
_entity_poly.pdbx_strand_id
1 'polypeptide(L)'
;MAGLLSPSVFHIQSAFAILLFLFPLLLQSHPAISPILRLNPLPLTLSVTDFGATGDGVHYDTAAIQSAIDACYTTIAVCRVTFPPGSYLTATVRLKSGVLLDVQVGATILGGTRIDDYPKEESRWYVVLAENASDVGITGGGVVDGQSSAFVERFDEKKNVMVSWNRTGACSGDECRPRLVGFIGCNNVRVWNVTLTQPAYWCLHIVRCENTSIHDVSIYGDFNTPNNDGIDIEDSNNTVITRCHIDTGDDAICPKTYTGPLYNLTAKECWIRTKSSAIKLGSASWFNFKGLVFDNITIVDSHRGLGFQIRDGGNVSDITFSNINISTRYYDPSWWGRAEPIYVTTCPRDSSSKEGSISKLLFINITANSENGVFLSGSKGGLLSNLRFININFTYRRWTKYDGGLIDYRPGCQGLVNHTIAGIIMEHIDGLVVENVNMRWFDNHLKRWNNPLDFRPSTDTCRRVSNSRLVLHSMLRKISVPVYHQNHVIYSIFNTLIARQLSLSSFPPDSLYLKSLCSNGRLREALLEMAVQGLDMKFEDYNTLLNECVNQRAIREGQRVHAHMIKTCYLPPVYLRTRLIVFYSKCDCLGDARRVLDEMTLRNVVSWTAMISAYSQRSYASEALSLFVQMLRSGTEPNEFTFATILTSCTGPLGCDFGGQIHCLIIKRNFESHIYVGSSLLDMYAKSGRIHEARGIFEGMPERDVVSCTAIISGYAQLGLDEEALELFRELQREGMIGNYVTYASVLTALSGLAALDLGRQVHNHVLRSQLPSYVVLQNSLIDMYSKCGSLTYSRRIFDSMTERTVISWNAMLVGYSKHGMGREVVELFKLMREENKVKPDSITLLAVLSACSHGGMENKGLEIFDDMAKKMYGEEPEMEHYGCVVDLLGRAGRVDEALEFIKAMPFEPTAAIWGSLLGACRVHSKVEVGEFVGRRLLEIEPENAGNYVILSNLYASAGKWEDVRGVRELMKKKIVIKEPGRSRIEVDQILHTFHASDRSHPRKEEVSAKVRELTVKFKEAGYVPDLSCVLYDVDEEQKEKMLLGHSEKLALAFGLIATAEGVPLRVIKNLRVCVDCHNFAKILSKICGREVSLRDKNRFHRFVGGTCSCGDYW
;
A
#
# COMPACT_ATOMS: atom_id res chain seq x y z
N MET A 1 20.58 -65.34 -27.98
CA MET A 1 19.55 -66.42 -28.03
C MET A 1 18.65 -66.28 -26.81
N ALA A 2 17.51 -66.97 -26.76
CA ALA A 2 16.45 -66.72 -25.79
C ALA A 2 16.41 -67.71 -24.60
N GLY A 3 16.34 -67.17 -23.39
CA GLY A 3 15.39 -67.59 -22.35
C GLY A 3 15.64 -68.88 -21.54
N LEU A 4 14.56 -69.27 -20.83
CA LEU A 4 14.36 -70.45 -19.97
C LEU A 4 15.01 -70.40 -18.55
N LEU A 5 14.40 -70.89 -17.45
CA LEU A 5 12.99 -71.24 -17.16
C LEU A 5 12.73 -71.40 -15.62
N SER A 6 11.64 -70.80 -15.11
CA SER A 6 10.72 -71.31 -14.05
C SER A 6 11.27 -71.73 -12.62
N PRO A 7 10.48 -72.35 -11.68
CA PRO A 7 9.82 -71.56 -10.61
C PRO A 7 9.78 -72.20 -9.18
N SER A 8 8.84 -71.72 -8.31
CA SER A 8 8.31 -72.31 -7.04
C SER A 8 8.99 -71.91 -5.70
N VAL A 9 8.35 -71.82 -4.50
CA VAL A 9 6.92 -71.82 -4.06
C VAL A 9 6.73 -71.20 -2.62
N PHE A 10 5.54 -70.63 -2.32
CA PHE A 10 4.90 -70.19 -1.03
C PHE A 10 5.66 -70.03 0.34
N HIS A 11 5.39 -68.93 1.09
CA HIS A 11 4.39 -68.88 2.20
C HIS A 11 4.20 -67.51 2.96
N ILE A 12 2.93 -67.10 3.12
CA ILE A 12 2.22 -66.46 4.28
C ILE A 12 2.77 -65.18 5.05
N GLN A 13 1.95 -64.10 4.99
CA GLN A 13 1.51 -63.09 6.03
C GLN A 13 2.51 -62.35 6.97
N SER A 14 2.29 -61.08 7.41
CA SER A 14 1.28 -60.05 7.05
C SER A 14 1.64 -58.61 7.54
N ALA A 15 1.15 -57.61 6.79
CA ALA A 15 0.80 -56.22 7.17
C ALA A 15 1.75 -55.31 8.00
N PHE A 16 2.27 -54.22 7.40
CA PHE A 16 1.70 -52.86 7.55
C PHE A 16 2.33 -51.81 6.59
N ALA A 17 1.71 -50.62 6.53
CA ALA A 17 2.23 -49.32 6.06
C ALA A 17 2.88 -49.20 4.66
N ILE A 18 2.12 -48.59 3.73
CA ILE A 18 2.53 -48.25 2.36
C ILE A 18 3.21 -46.87 2.29
N LEU A 19 4.08 -46.70 1.27
CA LEU A 19 4.52 -45.45 0.60
C LEU A 19 5.82 -44.75 1.04
N LEU A 20 6.95 -45.23 0.48
CA LEU A 20 8.16 -44.43 0.26
C LEU A 20 8.96 -45.02 -0.91
N PHE A 21 9.11 -44.29 -2.03
CA PHE A 21 10.05 -44.65 -3.12
C PHE A 21 10.50 -43.42 -3.90
N LEU A 22 11.81 -43.16 -3.89
CA LEU A 22 12.53 -42.20 -4.72
C LEU A 22 13.88 -42.82 -5.08
N PHE A 23 14.19 -42.99 -6.38
CA PHE A 23 15.51 -43.44 -6.89
C PHE A 23 15.93 -44.87 -6.39
N PRO A 24 17.11 -45.45 -6.74
CA PRO A 24 18.22 -44.97 -7.59
C PRO A 24 18.80 -45.99 -8.62
N LEU A 25 19.77 -45.53 -9.45
CA LEU A 25 21.00 -46.23 -9.95
C LEU A 25 20.88 -47.61 -10.66
N LEU A 26 21.89 -48.22 -11.34
CA LEU A 26 23.32 -47.97 -11.65
C LEU A 26 23.54 -47.96 -13.20
N LEU A 27 24.60 -47.45 -13.86
CA LEU A 27 26.02 -47.20 -13.57
C LEU A 27 26.98 -48.38 -13.93
N GLN A 28 27.55 -48.32 -15.16
CA GLN A 28 28.84 -48.88 -15.66
C GLN A 28 29.16 -48.11 -16.98
N SER A 29 30.39 -47.76 -17.36
CA SER A 29 31.75 -48.06 -16.84
C SER A 29 32.74 -46.88 -17.12
N HIS A 30 33.96 -46.95 -16.56
CA HIS A 30 35.08 -45.98 -16.75
C HIS A 30 36.09 -46.49 -17.82
N PRO A 31 36.86 -45.64 -18.53
CA PRO A 31 38.05 -44.95 -17.98
C PRO A 31 38.24 -43.48 -18.43
N ALA A 32 39.38 -42.88 -18.06
CA ALA A 32 39.63 -41.42 -18.12
C ALA A 32 40.52 -40.94 -19.29
N ILE A 33 40.31 -39.68 -19.70
CA ILE A 33 41.29 -38.82 -20.38
C ILE A 33 41.27 -37.44 -19.68
N SER A 34 42.41 -36.74 -19.68
CA SER A 34 42.67 -35.48 -18.96
C SER A 34 41.88 -34.25 -19.49
N PRO A 35 41.72 -33.20 -18.66
CA PRO A 35 40.98 -31.99 -19.05
C PRO A 35 41.79 -31.13 -20.03
N ILE A 36 41.45 -31.21 -21.32
CA ILE A 36 41.78 -30.14 -22.26
C ILE A 36 40.90 -28.94 -21.91
N LEU A 37 41.48 -27.77 -21.61
CA LEU A 37 40.73 -26.52 -21.50
C LEU A 37 40.11 -26.20 -22.86
N ARG A 38 38.82 -26.51 -23.01
CA ARG A 38 37.99 -25.81 -24.01
C ARG A 38 37.72 -24.41 -23.49
N LEU A 39 38.50 -23.45 -23.98
CA LEU A 39 38.08 -22.05 -24.00
C LEU A 39 36.71 -21.99 -24.66
N ASN A 40 35.70 -21.51 -23.94
CA ASN A 40 34.43 -21.17 -24.57
C ASN A 40 34.71 -20.07 -25.60
N PRO A 41 34.31 -20.22 -26.87
CA PRO A 41 34.45 -19.13 -27.84
C PRO A 41 33.63 -17.94 -27.35
N LEU A 42 34.23 -16.75 -27.42
CA LEU A 42 33.55 -15.50 -27.08
C LEU A 42 32.31 -15.34 -27.98
N PRO A 43 31.18 -14.83 -27.45
CA PRO A 43 29.98 -14.60 -28.26
C PRO A 43 30.28 -13.57 -29.35
N LEU A 44 30.12 -13.98 -30.61
CA LEU A 44 30.31 -13.09 -31.75
C LEU A 44 29.32 -11.93 -31.65
N THR A 45 29.81 -10.71 -31.77
CA THR A 45 28.98 -9.50 -31.71
C THR A 45 29.24 -8.68 -32.97
N LEU A 46 28.17 -8.33 -33.68
CA LEU A 46 28.18 -7.58 -34.94
C LEU A 46 27.27 -6.35 -34.78
N SER A 47 27.58 -5.20 -35.39
CA SER A 47 26.64 -4.08 -35.44
C SER A 47 25.93 -4.01 -36.80
N VAL A 48 24.64 -3.71 -36.82
CA VAL A 48 23.92 -3.44 -38.09
C VAL A 48 24.54 -2.28 -38.86
N THR A 49 25.17 -1.33 -38.16
CA THR A 49 25.89 -0.20 -38.77
C THR A 49 27.15 -0.61 -39.54
N ASP A 50 27.84 -1.68 -39.13
CA ASP A 50 28.99 -2.27 -39.85
C ASP A 50 28.58 -2.80 -41.24
N PHE A 51 27.30 -3.15 -41.41
CA PHE A 51 26.69 -3.63 -42.66
C PHE A 51 25.97 -2.52 -43.43
N GLY A 52 26.11 -1.25 -43.00
CA GLY A 52 25.58 -0.07 -43.70
C GLY A 52 24.21 0.40 -43.25
N ALA A 53 23.68 -0.07 -42.10
CA ALA A 53 22.45 0.48 -41.54
C ALA A 53 22.66 1.93 -41.08
N THR A 54 21.69 2.79 -41.40
CA THR A 54 21.75 4.24 -41.22
C THR A 54 21.15 4.70 -39.90
N GLY A 55 20.09 4.05 -39.41
CA GLY A 55 19.43 4.41 -38.15
C GLY A 55 18.72 5.77 -38.18
N ASP A 56 18.32 6.29 -39.34
CA ASP A 56 17.72 7.63 -39.48
C ASP A 56 16.18 7.68 -39.42
N GLY A 57 15.51 6.52 -39.44
CA GLY A 57 14.05 6.38 -39.42
C GLY A 57 13.36 6.65 -40.75
N VAL A 58 14.11 6.85 -41.83
CA VAL A 58 13.61 7.25 -43.18
C VAL A 58 14.06 6.26 -44.25
N HIS A 59 15.28 5.74 -44.18
CA HIS A 59 15.81 4.74 -45.12
C HIS A 59 15.58 3.31 -44.63
N TYR A 60 15.33 2.38 -45.56
CA TYR A 60 15.07 0.98 -45.22
C TYR A 60 16.38 0.22 -44.96
N ASP A 61 16.74 0.09 -43.68
CA ASP A 61 17.94 -0.60 -43.22
C ASP A 61 17.87 -2.14 -43.32
N THR A 62 16.70 -2.68 -43.70
CA THR A 62 16.41 -4.13 -43.87
C THR A 62 17.57 -4.94 -44.47
N ALA A 63 18.19 -4.44 -45.54
CA ALA A 63 19.27 -5.16 -46.23
C ALA A 63 20.54 -5.27 -45.38
N ALA A 64 20.88 -4.21 -44.63
CA ALA A 64 22.01 -4.20 -43.70
C ALA A 64 21.72 -5.07 -42.46
N ILE A 65 20.52 -4.95 -41.90
CA ILE A 65 20.08 -5.74 -40.73
C ILE A 65 20.09 -7.24 -41.08
N GLN A 66 19.50 -7.63 -42.21
CA GLN A 66 19.51 -9.03 -42.64
C GLN A 66 20.93 -9.50 -43.00
N SER A 67 21.79 -8.64 -43.55
CA SER A 67 23.21 -8.99 -43.79
C SER A 67 23.98 -9.24 -42.49
N ALA A 68 23.72 -8.46 -41.43
CA ALA A 68 24.32 -8.67 -40.11
C ALA A 68 23.84 -9.98 -39.46
N ILE A 69 22.55 -10.31 -39.60
CA ILE A 69 21.97 -11.60 -39.17
C ILE A 69 22.56 -12.76 -39.98
N ASP A 70 22.74 -12.57 -41.29
CA ASP A 70 23.25 -13.59 -42.21
C ASP A 70 24.77 -13.84 -42.03
N ALA A 71 25.51 -12.84 -41.54
CA ALA A 71 26.93 -12.94 -41.20
C ALA A 71 27.19 -13.71 -39.89
N CYS A 72 26.17 -14.00 -39.08
CA CYS A 72 26.24 -14.99 -38.01
C CYS A 72 26.36 -16.41 -38.60
N TYR A 73 27.54 -16.74 -39.11
CA TYR A 73 27.90 -18.08 -39.60
C TYR A 73 27.83 -19.14 -38.47
N THR A 74 27.98 -20.43 -38.79
CA THR A 74 27.75 -21.59 -37.90
C THR A 74 28.75 -21.73 -36.74
N THR A 75 28.76 -20.76 -35.83
CA THR A 75 29.47 -20.79 -34.55
C THR A 75 28.73 -21.67 -33.54
N ILE A 76 29.50 -22.34 -32.67
CA ILE A 76 28.96 -23.18 -31.58
C ILE A 76 28.41 -22.30 -30.41
N ALA A 77 28.64 -20.99 -30.46
CA ALA A 77 28.12 -20.01 -29.52
C ALA A 77 27.17 -19.02 -30.20
N VAL A 78 26.28 -18.45 -29.38
CA VAL A 78 25.27 -17.46 -29.78
C VAL A 78 25.90 -16.16 -30.26
N CYS A 79 25.42 -15.68 -31.40
CA CYS A 79 25.75 -14.42 -32.05
C CYS A 79 24.81 -13.30 -31.57
N ARG A 80 25.34 -12.11 -31.29
CA ARG A 80 24.59 -10.89 -30.98
C ARG A 80 24.64 -9.92 -32.16
N VAL A 81 23.48 -9.58 -32.72
CA VAL A 81 23.34 -8.50 -33.72
C VAL A 81 22.87 -7.25 -33.00
N THR A 82 23.79 -6.30 -32.82
CA THR A 82 23.57 -5.07 -32.06
C THR A 82 22.99 -3.95 -32.91
N PHE A 83 22.02 -3.22 -32.34
CA PHE A 83 21.50 -1.97 -32.87
C PHE A 83 21.95 -0.85 -31.93
N PRO A 84 22.93 -0.01 -32.31
CA PRO A 84 23.29 1.21 -31.62
C PRO A 84 22.12 2.22 -31.58
N PRO A 85 22.16 3.27 -30.75
CA PRO A 85 21.11 4.29 -30.72
C PRO A 85 20.78 4.88 -32.10
N GLY A 86 19.50 4.88 -32.48
CA GLY A 86 19.02 5.17 -33.84
C GLY A 86 17.66 4.53 -34.14
N SER A 87 17.02 4.95 -35.22
CA SER A 87 15.72 4.44 -35.69
C SER A 87 15.88 3.65 -36.99
N TYR A 88 15.72 2.33 -36.93
CA TYR A 88 15.99 1.41 -38.04
C TYR A 88 14.69 1.01 -38.73
N LEU A 89 14.29 1.75 -39.76
CA LEU A 89 13.10 1.45 -40.55
C LEU A 89 13.32 0.16 -41.36
N THR A 90 12.42 -0.81 -41.24
CA THR A 90 12.63 -2.13 -41.85
C THR A 90 11.35 -2.84 -42.30
N ALA A 91 11.46 -3.53 -43.43
CA ALA A 91 10.59 -4.64 -43.80
C ALA A 91 10.88 -5.89 -42.93
N THR A 92 10.10 -6.97 -43.08
CA THR A 92 10.26 -8.20 -42.26
C THR A 92 11.71 -8.71 -42.21
N VAL A 93 12.34 -8.68 -41.04
CA VAL A 93 13.66 -9.30 -40.80
C VAL A 93 13.51 -10.72 -40.24
N ARG A 94 14.33 -11.65 -40.74
CA ARG A 94 14.28 -13.07 -40.37
C ARG A 94 15.49 -13.51 -39.58
N LEU A 95 15.27 -13.95 -38.34
CA LEU A 95 16.30 -14.51 -37.46
C LEU A 95 16.70 -15.92 -37.91
N LYS A 96 17.95 -16.29 -37.62
CA LYS A 96 18.52 -17.63 -37.83
C LYS A 96 18.90 -18.24 -36.47
N SER A 97 19.05 -19.56 -36.42
CA SER A 97 19.47 -20.26 -35.20
C SER A 97 20.77 -19.68 -34.63
N GLY A 98 20.81 -19.47 -33.31
CA GLY A 98 21.94 -18.87 -32.61
C GLY A 98 22.02 -17.35 -32.68
N VAL A 99 21.00 -16.64 -33.18
CA VAL A 99 21.00 -15.17 -33.29
C VAL A 99 20.09 -14.52 -32.24
N LEU A 100 20.68 -13.66 -31.41
CA LEU A 100 19.96 -12.70 -30.56
C LEU A 100 20.08 -11.29 -31.15
N LEU A 101 18.96 -10.58 -31.31
CA LEU A 101 18.97 -9.13 -31.57
C LEU A 101 19.22 -8.38 -30.26
N ASP A 102 20.22 -7.52 -30.24
CA ASP A 102 20.62 -6.73 -29.07
C ASP A 102 20.33 -5.24 -29.35
N VAL A 103 19.05 -4.89 -29.19
CA VAL A 103 18.47 -3.58 -29.50
C VAL A 103 18.77 -2.66 -28.32
N GLN A 104 19.81 -1.84 -28.43
CA GLN A 104 20.34 -1.09 -27.28
C GLN A 104 19.41 0.03 -26.81
N VAL A 105 19.62 0.53 -25.59
CA VAL A 105 18.89 1.69 -25.07
C VAL A 105 19.07 2.89 -26.00
N GLY A 106 17.95 3.43 -26.51
CA GLY A 106 17.95 4.50 -27.52
C GLY A 106 17.91 4.01 -28.97
N ALA A 107 17.92 2.69 -29.21
CA ALA A 107 17.65 2.09 -30.51
C ALA A 107 16.17 1.70 -30.65
N THR A 108 15.62 1.89 -31.85
CA THR A 108 14.25 1.51 -32.22
C THR A 108 14.28 0.73 -33.53
N ILE A 109 13.85 -0.53 -33.53
CA ILE A 109 13.46 -1.23 -34.77
C ILE A 109 12.07 -0.74 -35.14
N LEU A 110 11.91 -0.16 -36.34
CA LEU A 110 10.70 0.52 -36.77
C LEU A 110 10.06 -0.25 -37.95
N GLY A 111 8.85 -0.79 -37.74
CA GLY A 111 8.16 -1.64 -38.69
C GLY A 111 7.58 -0.89 -39.89
N GLY A 112 8.02 -1.25 -41.09
CA GLY A 112 7.63 -0.61 -42.34
C GLY A 112 6.12 -0.57 -42.58
N THR A 113 5.62 0.53 -43.11
CA THR A 113 4.18 0.84 -43.25
C THR A 113 3.61 0.59 -44.65
N ARG A 114 4.24 -0.26 -45.47
CA ARG A 114 3.75 -0.63 -46.80
C ARG A 114 3.38 -2.11 -46.84
N ILE A 115 2.39 -2.48 -47.65
CA ILE A 115 2.03 -3.89 -47.86
C ILE A 115 3.20 -4.70 -48.44
N ASP A 116 4.02 -4.08 -49.30
CA ASP A 116 5.22 -4.69 -49.90
C ASP A 116 6.40 -4.88 -48.92
N ASP A 117 6.29 -4.37 -47.68
CA ASP A 117 7.28 -4.61 -46.61
C ASP A 117 7.13 -5.99 -45.96
N TYR A 118 6.07 -6.72 -46.30
CA TYR A 118 5.71 -8.01 -45.75
C TYR A 118 5.61 -9.09 -46.85
N PRO A 119 5.84 -10.38 -46.53
CA PRO A 119 5.78 -11.45 -47.53
C PRO A 119 4.36 -11.68 -48.06
N LYS A 120 4.23 -12.27 -49.25
CA LYS A 120 2.92 -12.61 -49.87
C LYS A 120 2.05 -13.60 -49.07
N GLU A 121 2.59 -14.22 -48.02
CA GLU A 121 1.84 -15.09 -47.12
C GLU A 121 1.46 -14.28 -45.86
N GLU A 122 0.19 -13.92 -45.71
CA GLU A 122 -0.33 -13.07 -44.63
C GLU A 122 -0.13 -13.70 -43.22
N SER A 123 -0.04 -15.03 -43.16
CA SER A 123 0.34 -15.75 -41.92
C SER A 123 1.74 -15.35 -41.40
N ARG A 124 2.60 -14.79 -42.29
CA ARG A 124 4.00 -14.43 -42.07
C ARG A 124 4.26 -12.93 -42.02
N TRP A 125 3.22 -12.12 -41.88
CA TRP A 125 3.35 -10.68 -41.66
C TRP A 125 3.82 -10.39 -40.23
N TYR A 126 5.13 -10.17 -40.09
CA TYR A 126 5.79 -9.77 -38.85
C TYR A 126 6.84 -8.68 -39.12
N VAL A 127 7.14 -7.82 -38.14
CA VAL A 127 8.34 -6.95 -38.22
C VAL A 127 9.61 -7.78 -37.98
N VAL A 128 9.62 -8.59 -36.92
CA VAL A 128 10.70 -9.56 -36.61
C VAL A 128 10.14 -10.98 -36.56
N LEU A 129 10.76 -11.90 -37.30
CA LEU A 129 10.31 -13.30 -37.41
C LEU A 129 11.46 -14.30 -37.20
N ALA A 130 11.23 -15.34 -36.41
CA ALA A 130 12.06 -16.54 -36.36
C ALA A 130 11.23 -17.78 -36.74
N GLU A 131 11.80 -18.67 -37.56
CA GLU A 131 11.13 -19.90 -38.00
C GLU A 131 12.06 -21.12 -37.86
N ASN A 132 11.57 -22.18 -37.21
CA ASN A 132 12.24 -23.47 -37.03
C ASN A 132 13.69 -23.35 -36.48
N ALA A 133 13.92 -22.35 -35.62
CA ALA A 133 15.23 -21.93 -35.17
C ALA A 133 15.48 -22.24 -33.68
N SER A 134 16.73 -22.51 -33.32
CA SER A 134 17.15 -22.72 -31.92
C SER A 134 17.97 -21.54 -31.42
N ASP A 135 17.90 -21.23 -30.12
CA ASP A 135 18.77 -20.24 -29.46
C ASP A 135 18.58 -18.81 -30.03
N VAL A 136 17.32 -18.40 -30.21
CA VAL A 136 16.91 -17.14 -30.86
C VAL A 136 16.19 -16.19 -29.90
N GLY A 137 16.21 -14.87 -30.19
CA GLY A 137 15.64 -13.91 -29.26
C GLY A 137 15.90 -12.42 -29.53
N ILE A 138 15.40 -11.59 -28.61
CA ILE A 138 15.53 -10.12 -28.60
C ILE A 138 15.89 -9.66 -27.17
N THR A 139 16.84 -8.72 -27.06
CA THR A 139 17.42 -8.17 -25.83
C THR A 139 17.85 -6.70 -26.04
N GLY A 140 18.45 -6.05 -25.03
CA GLY A 140 19.24 -4.80 -25.18
C GLY A 140 18.70 -3.51 -24.55
N GLY A 141 17.40 -3.42 -24.22
CA GLY A 141 16.80 -2.24 -23.56
C GLY A 141 16.19 -1.17 -24.48
N GLY A 142 16.22 -1.38 -25.79
CA GLY A 142 15.59 -0.52 -26.79
C GLY A 142 14.14 -0.89 -27.11
N VAL A 143 13.69 -0.49 -28.30
CA VAL A 143 12.28 -0.53 -28.73
C VAL A 143 12.12 -1.35 -30.02
N VAL A 144 11.00 -2.05 -30.16
CA VAL A 144 10.43 -2.48 -31.44
C VAL A 144 9.06 -1.81 -31.58
N ASP A 145 8.88 -1.02 -32.64
CA ASP A 145 7.67 -0.23 -32.90
C ASP A 145 6.96 -0.73 -34.17
N GLY A 146 5.68 -1.08 -34.06
CA GLY A 146 4.87 -1.63 -35.16
C GLY A 146 4.07 -0.62 -35.97
N GLN A 147 4.21 0.68 -35.70
CA GLN A 147 3.55 1.78 -36.40
C GLN A 147 2.02 1.62 -36.57
N SER A 148 1.32 1.05 -35.58
CA SER A 148 -0.11 0.66 -35.63
C SER A 148 -1.03 1.63 -36.37
N SER A 149 -0.88 2.95 -36.14
CA SER A 149 -1.66 4.03 -36.75
C SER A 149 -1.66 4.05 -38.28
N ALA A 150 -0.68 3.43 -38.94
CA ALA A 150 -0.64 3.30 -40.41
C ALA A 150 -1.56 2.19 -40.95
N PHE A 151 -2.00 1.26 -40.10
CA PHE A 151 -2.77 0.06 -40.49
C PHE A 151 -4.25 0.12 -40.08
N VAL A 152 -4.66 1.16 -39.34
CA VAL A 152 -5.96 1.16 -38.63
C VAL A 152 -6.79 2.41 -38.96
N GLU A 153 -7.96 2.22 -39.57
CA GLU A 153 -8.92 3.31 -39.82
C GLU A 153 -10.18 3.11 -38.96
N ARG A 154 -10.51 4.11 -38.12
CA ARG A 154 -11.61 4.05 -37.15
C ARG A 154 -12.92 4.49 -37.82
N PHE A 155 -13.83 3.54 -38.10
CA PHE A 155 -15.05 3.80 -38.86
C PHE A 155 -16.22 4.35 -38.01
N ASP A 156 -16.29 3.99 -36.73
CA ASP A 156 -17.35 4.41 -35.82
C ASP A 156 -16.84 4.50 -34.37
N GLU A 157 -16.75 5.73 -33.82
CA GLU A 157 -16.29 6.00 -32.45
C GLU A 157 -17.08 5.26 -31.36
N LYS A 158 -18.34 4.89 -31.64
CA LYS A 158 -19.26 4.22 -30.70
C LYS A 158 -19.36 2.71 -30.89
N LYS A 159 -18.85 2.16 -31.99
CA LYS A 159 -18.80 0.69 -32.20
C LYS A 159 -17.40 0.11 -32.15
N ASN A 160 -16.36 0.95 -32.26
CA ASN A 160 -14.95 0.54 -32.19
C ASN A 160 -14.57 -0.52 -33.25
N VAL A 161 -15.38 -0.60 -34.33
CA VAL A 161 -15.10 -1.41 -35.52
C VAL A 161 -14.06 -0.64 -36.34
N MET A 162 -12.86 -1.20 -36.43
CA MET A 162 -11.86 -0.74 -37.38
C MET A 162 -12.04 -1.45 -38.71
N VAL A 163 -11.59 -0.82 -39.78
CA VAL A 163 -11.36 -1.48 -41.07
C VAL A 163 -9.86 -1.33 -41.38
N SER A 164 -9.18 -2.41 -41.72
CA SER A 164 -7.80 -2.32 -42.19
C SER A 164 -7.76 -1.78 -43.63
N TRP A 165 -6.76 -0.94 -43.93
CA TRP A 165 -6.30 -0.59 -45.28
C TRP A 165 -7.36 -0.23 -46.36
N ASN A 166 -8.42 0.49 -45.98
CA ASN A 166 -9.47 0.96 -46.88
C ASN A 166 -9.04 2.09 -47.87
N ARG A 167 -7.74 2.22 -48.17
CA ARG A 167 -7.19 3.20 -49.12
C ARG A 167 -6.59 2.59 -50.39
N THR A 168 -6.34 1.28 -50.42
CA THR A 168 -5.81 0.58 -51.61
C THR A 168 -6.74 -0.48 -52.17
N GLY A 169 -7.68 -1.00 -51.36
CA GLY A 169 -8.56 -2.11 -51.76
C GLY A 169 -7.82 -3.44 -51.96
N ALA A 170 -6.60 -3.58 -51.44
CA ALA A 170 -5.72 -4.73 -51.72
C ALA A 170 -6.08 -6.02 -50.96
N CYS A 171 -6.67 -5.91 -49.77
CA CYS A 171 -7.13 -7.03 -48.93
C CYS A 171 -8.32 -6.58 -48.07
N SER A 172 -8.98 -7.48 -47.33
CA SER A 172 -10.19 -7.17 -46.54
C SER A 172 -10.23 -7.90 -45.21
N GLY A 173 -10.23 -7.16 -44.09
CA GLY A 173 -10.45 -7.70 -42.74
C GLY A 173 -9.28 -7.46 -41.78
N ASP A 174 -9.29 -8.19 -40.66
CA ASP A 174 -8.25 -8.08 -39.62
C ASP A 174 -6.91 -8.71 -40.01
N GLU A 175 -6.93 -9.66 -40.94
CA GLU A 175 -5.76 -10.41 -41.45
C GLU A 175 -4.75 -9.48 -42.13
N CYS A 176 -5.23 -8.33 -42.64
CA CYS A 176 -4.47 -7.22 -43.21
C CYS A 176 -3.64 -6.39 -42.19
N ARG A 177 -3.14 -6.95 -41.09
CA ARG A 177 -2.38 -6.21 -40.06
C ARG A 177 -1.14 -7.00 -39.62
N PRO A 178 0.08 -6.44 -39.69
CA PRO A 178 1.28 -7.15 -39.29
C PRO A 178 1.37 -7.33 -37.77
N ARG A 179 1.90 -8.49 -37.38
CA ARG A 179 2.27 -8.79 -35.99
C ARG A 179 3.63 -8.17 -35.69
N LEU A 180 3.94 -7.92 -34.42
CA LEU A 180 5.19 -7.21 -34.11
C LEU A 180 6.40 -8.17 -34.06
N VAL A 181 6.35 -9.20 -33.22
CA VAL A 181 7.42 -10.21 -33.08
C VAL A 181 6.82 -11.61 -33.11
N GLY A 182 7.39 -12.49 -33.95
CA GLY A 182 6.96 -13.89 -34.10
C GLY A 182 8.08 -14.90 -33.94
N PHE A 183 7.84 -15.94 -33.14
CA PHE A 183 8.68 -17.14 -33.05
C PHE A 183 7.82 -18.36 -33.39
N ILE A 184 8.20 -19.12 -34.42
CA ILE A 184 7.38 -20.22 -34.96
C ILE A 184 8.23 -21.50 -35.05
N GLY A 185 7.84 -22.56 -34.35
CA GLY A 185 8.59 -23.83 -34.32
C GLY A 185 9.98 -23.73 -33.68
N CYS A 186 10.21 -22.74 -32.81
CA CYS A 186 11.53 -22.41 -32.28
C CYS A 186 11.81 -23.04 -30.90
N ASN A 187 13.08 -23.24 -30.56
CA ASN A 187 13.50 -23.81 -29.27
C ASN A 187 14.51 -22.91 -28.53
N ASN A 188 14.42 -22.83 -27.20
CA ASN A 188 15.23 -21.91 -26.37
C ASN A 188 15.07 -20.45 -26.83
N VAL A 189 13.81 -19.99 -26.91
CA VAL A 189 13.43 -18.63 -27.29
C VAL A 189 13.62 -17.68 -26.10
N ARG A 190 14.20 -16.49 -26.34
CA ARG A 190 14.51 -15.52 -25.28
C ARG A 190 14.05 -14.11 -25.64
N VAL A 191 13.13 -13.53 -24.87
CA VAL A 191 12.73 -12.12 -24.98
C VAL A 191 12.98 -11.44 -23.64
N TRP A 192 13.85 -10.44 -23.63
CA TRP A 192 14.53 -9.93 -22.43
C TRP A 192 14.55 -8.40 -22.52
N ASN A 193 14.23 -7.68 -21.43
CA ASN A 193 14.44 -6.23 -21.25
C ASN A 193 14.32 -5.42 -22.56
N VAL A 194 13.10 -5.32 -23.09
CA VAL A 194 12.80 -4.66 -24.38
C VAL A 194 11.40 -4.07 -24.34
N THR A 195 11.19 -2.96 -25.02
CA THR A 195 9.86 -2.34 -25.20
C THR A 195 9.28 -2.74 -26.54
N LEU A 196 8.06 -3.27 -26.56
CA LEU A 196 7.29 -3.57 -27.76
C LEU A 196 6.10 -2.60 -27.80
N THR A 197 6.01 -1.74 -28.82
CA THR A 197 4.99 -0.70 -28.87
C THR A 197 4.36 -0.54 -30.25
N GLN A 198 3.17 0.08 -30.29
CA GLN A 198 2.37 0.26 -31.48
C GLN A 198 2.20 -1.01 -32.34
N PRO A 199 1.97 -2.21 -31.78
CA PRO A 199 1.71 -3.39 -32.57
C PRO A 199 0.40 -3.21 -33.37
N ALA A 200 0.43 -3.45 -34.68
CA ALA A 200 -0.74 -3.31 -35.55
C ALA A 200 -1.73 -4.46 -35.40
N TYR A 201 -1.23 -5.67 -35.12
CA TYR A 201 -1.99 -6.87 -34.72
C TYR A 201 -1.37 -7.45 -33.44
N TRP A 202 -1.42 -8.77 -33.22
CA TRP A 202 -0.76 -9.45 -32.09
C TRP A 202 0.70 -9.02 -31.89
N CYS A 203 1.07 -8.76 -30.65
CA CYS A 203 2.36 -8.16 -30.30
C CYS A 203 3.49 -9.20 -30.25
N LEU A 204 3.47 -10.12 -29.27
CA LEU A 204 4.48 -11.17 -29.13
C LEU A 204 3.85 -12.55 -29.33
N HIS A 205 4.09 -13.16 -30.50
CA HIS A 205 3.46 -14.41 -30.92
C HIS A 205 4.44 -15.59 -30.85
N ILE A 206 4.15 -16.56 -29.98
CA ILE A 206 4.95 -17.75 -29.71
C ILE A 206 4.16 -18.99 -30.18
N VAL A 207 4.58 -19.62 -31.28
CA VAL A 207 3.83 -20.68 -31.98
C VAL A 207 4.63 -21.98 -32.01
N ARG A 208 4.08 -23.09 -31.50
CA ARG A 208 4.72 -24.42 -31.47
C ARG A 208 6.18 -24.39 -30.99
N CYS A 209 6.50 -23.51 -30.04
CA CYS A 209 7.83 -23.31 -29.49
C CYS A 209 8.05 -24.12 -28.21
N GLU A 210 9.31 -24.38 -27.90
CA GLU A 210 9.74 -25.21 -26.77
C GLU A 210 10.80 -24.46 -25.95
N ASN A 211 10.71 -24.48 -24.62
CA ASN A 211 11.59 -23.72 -23.70
C ASN A 211 11.64 -22.21 -24.02
N THR A 212 10.53 -21.50 -23.82
CA THR A 212 10.47 -20.03 -24.07
C THR A 212 10.62 -19.24 -22.78
N SER A 213 11.49 -18.23 -22.76
CA SER A 213 11.66 -17.31 -21.62
C SER A 213 11.42 -15.86 -22.04
N ILE A 214 10.49 -15.20 -21.36
CA ILE A 214 10.08 -13.81 -21.60
C ILE A 214 10.22 -13.08 -20.25
N HIS A 215 11.07 -12.06 -20.16
CA HIS A 215 11.23 -11.32 -18.91
C HIS A 215 11.61 -9.85 -19.07
N ASP A 216 11.13 -9.02 -18.14
CA ASP A 216 11.36 -7.57 -18.10
C ASP A 216 10.88 -6.85 -19.38
N VAL A 217 9.85 -7.39 -20.05
CA VAL A 217 9.30 -6.86 -21.31
C VAL A 217 8.17 -5.87 -21.02
N SER A 218 8.20 -4.72 -21.69
CA SER A 218 7.12 -3.72 -21.64
C SER A 218 6.34 -3.72 -22.96
N ILE A 219 5.02 -3.83 -22.90
CA ILE A 219 4.12 -3.91 -24.06
C ILE A 219 3.11 -2.77 -23.99
N TYR A 220 3.03 -1.97 -25.07
CA TYR A 220 2.18 -0.79 -25.18
C TYR A 220 1.42 -0.74 -26.51
N GLY A 221 0.17 -1.22 -26.52
CA GLY A 221 -0.78 -1.09 -27.62
C GLY A 221 -1.74 0.10 -27.46
N ASP A 222 -2.36 0.55 -28.55
CA ASP A 222 -3.53 1.44 -28.43
C ASP A 222 -4.66 0.70 -27.72
N PHE A 223 -5.05 1.20 -26.55
CA PHE A 223 -6.14 0.69 -25.71
C PHE A 223 -7.51 0.65 -26.43
N ASN A 224 -7.64 1.23 -27.63
CA ASN A 224 -8.86 1.20 -28.44
C ASN A 224 -8.70 0.44 -29.78
N THR A 225 -7.52 -0.11 -30.08
CA THR A 225 -7.33 -1.01 -31.22
C THR A 225 -7.65 -2.46 -30.78
N PRO A 226 -8.53 -3.20 -31.47
CA PRO A 226 -8.76 -4.61 -31.20
C PRO A 226 -7.67 -5.50 -31.79
N ASN A 227 -7.56 -6.73 -31.28
CA ASN A 227 -6.61 -7.76 -31.70
C ASN A 227 -5.13 -7.33 -31.65
N ASN A 228 -4.78 -6.42 -30.74
CA ASN A 228 -3.39 -6.11 -30.40
C ASN A 228 -2.94 -6.87 -29.14
N ASP A 229 -3.36 -8.14 -29.06
CA ASP A 229 -3.05 -9.12 -28.01
C ASP A 229 -1.58 -9.02 -27.56
N GLY A 230 -1.34 -9.09 -26.25
CA GLY A 230 -0.03 -8.79 -25.66
C GLY A 230 1.00 -9.90 -25.88
N ILE A 231 0.78 -11.06 -25.26
CA ILE A 231 1.60 -12.26 -25.43
C ILE A 231 0.71 -13.45 -25.76
N ASP A 232 0.88 -13.99 -26.97
CA ASP A 232 0.14 -15.12 -27.48
C ASP A 232 1.01 -16.37 -27.46
N ILE A 233 0.53 -17.41 -26.78
CA ILE A 233 1.23 -18.69 -26.62
C ILE A 233 0.39 -19.77 -27.30
N GLU A 234 0.62 -20.01 -28.59
CA GLU A 234 -0.03 -21.06 -29.39
C GLU A 234 0.78 -22.36 -29.33
N ASP A 235 0.16 -23.46 -28.90
CA ASP A 235 0.71 -24.83 -28.98
C ASP A 235 2.15 -25.01 -28.40
N SER A 236 2.58 -24.12 -27.50
CA SER A 236 3.98 -23.98 -27.08
C SER A 236 4.19 -24.38 -25.61
N ASN A 237 5.22 -25.16 -25.32
CA ASN A 237 5.44 -25.75 -24.00
C ASN A 237 6.63 -25.15 -23.24
N ASN A 238 6.65 -25.36 -21.93
CA ASN A 238 7.74 -24.95 -21.04
C ASN A 238 8.06 -23.46 -21.20
N THR A 239 7.03 -22.62 -21.08
CA THR A 239 7.10 -21.16 -21.28
C THR A 239 7.09 -20.43 -19.93
N VAL A 240 7.96 -19.44 -19.76
CA VAL A 240 8.11 -18.67 -18.52
C VAL A 240 8.06 -17.17 -18.82
N ILE A 241 7.11 -16.46 -18.22
CA ILE A 241 6.89 -15.01 -18.36
C ILE A 241 7.11 -14.35 -16.98
N THR A 242 8.03 -13.39 -16.84
CA THR A 242 8.27 -12.71 -15.54
C THR A 242 8.48 -11.20 -15.64
N ARG A 243 7.97 -10.42 -14.66
CA ARG A 243 8.18 -8.96 -14.55
C ARG A 243 7.82 -8.16 -15.81
N CYS A 244 6.79 -8.61 -16.53
CA CYS A 244 6.32 -7.92 -17.72
C CYS A 244 5.26 -6.87 -17.37
N HIS A 245 5.25 -5.76 -18.09
CA HIS A 245 4.28 -4.68 -17.98
C HIS A 245 3.48 -4.59 -19.28
N ILE A 246 2.16 -4.78 -19.24
CA ILE A 246 1.33 -4.93 -20.45
C ILE A 246 0.12 -3.99 -20.36
N ASP A 247 0.05 -2.99 -21.25
CA ASP A 247 -1.14 -2.14 -21.47
C ASP A 247 -1.57 -2.24 -22.94
N THR A 248 -2.79 -2.73 -23.20
CA THR A 248 -3.24 -3.13 -24.55
C THR A 248 -4.76 -2.99 -24.74
N GLY A 249 -5.24 -3.00 -25.98
CA GLY A 249 -6.66 -2.96 -26.33
C GLY A 249 -7.37 -4.32 -26.31
N ASP A 250 -6.64 -5.43 -26.46
CA ASP A 250 -7.21 -6.79 -26.43
C ASP A 250 -6.53 -7.74 -25.42
N ASP A 251 -6.76 -9.06 -25.52
CA ASP A 251 -6.34 -10.03 -24.50
C ASP A 251 -4.81 -9.98 -24.20
N ALA A 252 -4.41 -9.82 -22.94
CA ALA A 252 -3.04 -9.41 -22.59
C ALA A 252 -2.03 -10.58 -22.47
N ILE A 253 -2.42 -11.70 -21.87
CA ILE A 253 -1.69 -12.98 -21.93
C ILE A 253 -2.67 -14.06 -22.37
N CYS A 254 -2.49 -14.58 -23.59
CA CYS A 254 -3.42 -15.53 -24.19
C CYS A 254 -2.77 -16.86 -24.61
N PRO A 255 -2.84 -17.89 -23.75
CA PRO A 255 -2.61 -19.28 -24.13
C PRO A 255 -3.71 -19.79 -25.08
N LYS A 256 -3.29 -20.31 -26.24
CA LYS A 256 -4.15 -20.83 -27.32
C LYS A 256 -3.73 -22.26 -27.68
N THR A 257 -4.69 -23.11 -28.06
CA THR A 257 -4.40 -24.44 -28.62
C THR A 257 -5.15 -24.64 -29.95
N TYR A 258 -4.40 -24.64 -31.06
CA TYR A 258 -4.90 -24.77 -32.43
C TYR A 258 -4.53 -26.11 -33.06
N THR A 259 -3.27 -26.52 -32.98
CA THR A 259 -2.74 -27.75 -33.62
C THR A 259 -2.09 -28.72 -32.64
N GLY A 260 -1.88 -28.31 -31.38
CA GLY A 260 -1.30 -29.15 -30.34
C GLY A 260 -1.75 -28.74 -28.92
N PRO A 261 -1.40 -29.53 -27.89
CA PRO A 261 -1.62 -29.17 -26.50
C PRO A 261 -0.64 -28.08 -26.02
N LEU A 262 -0.93 -27.47 -24.87
CA LEU A 262 -0.11 -26.45 -24.23
C LEU A 262 0.19 -26.83 -22.78
N TYR A 263 1.46 -27.05 -22.47
CA TYR A 263 1.91 -27.55 -21.16
C TYR A 263 2.97 -26.67 -20.50
N ASN A 264 2.95 -26.61 -19.16
CA ASN A 264 3.98 -25.99 -18.34
C ASN A 264 4.25 -24.50 -18.67
N LEU A 265 3.20 -23.67 -18.67
CA LEU A 265 3.34 -22.21 -18.77
C LEU A 265 3.26 -21.58 -17.37
N THR A 266 4.27 -20.79 -17.01
CA THR A 266 4.29 -19.99 -15.77
C THR A 266 4.36 -18.50 -16.12
N ALA A 267 3.47 -17.68 -15.57
CA ALA A 267 3.53 -16.22 -15.65
C ALA A 267 3.53 -15.63 -14.24
N LYS A 268 4.46 -14.73 -13.91
CA LYS A 268 4.53 -14.12 -12.57
C LYS A 268 5.12 -12.73 -12.50
N GLU A 269 4.90 -12.03 -11.40
CA GLU A 269 5.46 -10.69 -11.11
C GLU A 269 5.02 -9.62 -12.14
N CYS A 270 3.91 -9.83 -12.85
CA CYS A 270 3.49 -8.99 -13.97
C CYS A 270 2.47 -7.90 -13.55
N TRP A 271 2.48 -6.79 -14.30
CA TRP A 271 1.44 -5.75 -14.24
C TRP A 271 0.68 -5.72 -15.57
N ILE A 272 -0.66 -5.72 -15.51
CA ILE A 272 -1.52 -5.88 -16.69
C ILE A 272 -2.72 -4.91 -16.65
N ARG A 273 -3.01 -4.29 -17.79
CA ARG A 273 -4.19 -3.46 -18.06
C ARG A 273 -4.70 -3.73 -19.48
N THR A 274 -6.02 -3.95 -19.65
CA THR A 274 -6.58 -4.25 -20.97
C THR A 274 -8.09 -3.96 -21.09
N LYS A 275 -8.54 -3.53 -22.27
CA LYS A 275 -9.97 -3.38 -22.63
C LYS A 275 -10.68 -4.72 -22.94
N SER A 276 -9.97 -5.84 -22.78
CA SER A 276 -10.42 -7.23 -22.91
C SER A 276 -10.00 -8.05 -21.66
N SER A 277 -9.48 -9.28 -21.77
CA SER A 277 -9.10 -10.12 -20.61
C SER A 277 -7.60 -10.06 -20.28
N ALA A 278 -7.26 -9.83 -19.01
CA ALA A 278 -5.86 -9.79 -18.57
C ALA A 278 -5.14 -11.15 -18.68
N ILE A 279 -5.84 -12.25 -18.39
CA ILE A 279 -5.40 -13.61 -18.73
C ILE A 279 -6.56 -14.29 -19.46
N LYS A 280 -6.32 -14.77 -20.68
CA LYS A 280 -7.33 -15.37 -21.57
C LYS A 280 -6.99 -16.79 -21.96
N LEU A 281 -7.84 -17.76 -21.62
CA LEU A 281 -7.86 -19.07 -22.29
C LEU A 281 -9.12 -19.20 -23.15
N GLY A 282 -8.95 -19.74 -24.35
CA GLY A 282 -10.06 -20.17 -25.20
C GLY A 282 -10.69 -19.10 -26.10
N SER A 283 -9.87 -18.28 -26.74
CA SER A 283 -10.19 -17.80 -28.10
C SER A 283 -10.01 -18.94 -29.13
N ALA A 284 -9.13 -19.90 -28.79
CA ALA A 284 -8.85 -21.16 -29.47
C ALA A 284 -8.53 -22.24 -28.42
N SER A 285 -9.35 -23.30 -28.33
CA SER A 285 -9.23 -24.33 -27.29
C SER A 285 -9.47 -25.77 -27.80
N TRP A 286 -8.86 -26.16 -28.92
CA TRP A 286 -9.11 -27.46 -29.55
C TRP A 286 -8.40 -28.63 -28.85
N PHE A 287 -7.32 -28.37 -28.11
CA PHE A 287 -6.52 -29.39 -27.42
C PHE A 287 -6.38 -29.10 -25.92
N ASN A 288 -5.48 -29.81 -25.24
CA ASN A 288 -5.40 -29.80 -23.78
C ASN A 288 -4.45 -28.70 -23.25
N PHE A 289 -4.90 -27.96 -22.24
CA PHE A 289 -4.07 -27.08 -21.41
C PHE A 289 -3.76 -27.79 -20.08
N LYS A 290 -2.49 -27.85 -19.66
CA LYS A 290 -2.14 -28.47 -18.36
C LYS A 290 -0.90 -27.89 -17.69
N GLY A 291 -0.98 -27.72 -16.36
CA GLY A 291 0.17 -27.29 -15.56
C GLY A 291 0.49 -25.81 -15.76
N LEU A 292 -0.52 -24.95 -15.67
CA LEU A 292 -0.36 -23.51 -15.83
C LEU A 292 -0.37 -22.81 -14.47
N VAL A 293 0.56 -21.87 -14.25
CA VAL A 293 0.72 -21.14 -12.99
C VAL A 293 0.76 -19.64 -13.26
N PHE A 294 -0.07 -18.88 -12.54
CA PHE A 294 -0.16 -17.43 -12.60
C PHE A 294 -0.01 -16.86 -11.19
N ASP A 295 1.13 -16.23 -10.88
CA ASP A 295 1.49 -15.86 -9.50
C ASP A 295 1.93 -14.39 -9.34
N ASN A 296 1.50 -13.72 -8.28
CA ASN A 296 1.94 -12.34 -7.95
C ASN A 296 1.71 -11.37 -9.12
N ILE A 297 0.46 -11.26 -9.59
CA ILE A 297 0.07 -10.44 -10.75
C ILE A 297 -0.86 -9.31 -10.29
N THR A 298 -0.61 -8.09 -10.78
CA THR A 298 -1.51 -6.94 -10.57
C THR A 298 -2.26 -6.63 -11.86
N ILE A 299 -3.59 -6.69 -11.81
CA ILE A 299 -4.49 -6.39 -12.93
C ILE A 299 -5.23 -5.09 -12.60
N VAL A 300 -5.14 -4.07 -13.45
CA VAL A 300 -5.66 -2.71 -13.18
C VAL A 300 -6.67 -2.27 -14.23
N ASP A 301 -7.88 -1.91 -13.77
CA ASP A 301 -8.99 -1.38 -14.58
C ASP A 301 -9.32 -2.22 -15.85
N SER A 302 -9.04 -3.53 -15.85
CA SER A 302 -9.24 -4.37 -17.04
C SER A 302 -10.71 -4.73 -17.28
N HIS A 303 -11.09 -5.11 -18.51
CA HIS A 303 -12.48 -5.49 -18.80
C HIS A 303 -12.84 -6.90 -18.29
N ARG A 304 -11.84 -7.79 -18.18
CA ARG A 304 -11.85 -8.99 -17.35
C ARG A 304 -10.51 -9.19 -16.64
N GLY A 305 -10.56 -9.80 -15.46
CA GLY A 305 -9.37 -10.35 -14.80
C GLY A 305 -8.97 -11.68 -15.43
N LEU A 306 -9.55 -12.77 -14.93
CA LEU A 306 -9.28 -14.13 -15.35
C LEU A 306 -10.40 -14.63 -16.29
N GLY A 307 -10.14 -14.76 -17.59
CA GLY A 307 -11.13 -15.13 -18.62
C GLY A 307 -10.88 -16.51 -19.25
N PHE A 308 -11.72 -17.48 -18.92
CA PHE A 308 -11.58 -18.89 -19.29
C PHE A 308 -12.84 -19.32 -20.04
N GLN A 309 -12.70 -19.64 -21.33
CA GLN A 309 -13.83 -19.85 -22.21
C GLN A 309 -13.55 -21.02 -23.16
N ILE A 310 -13.67 -22.26 -22.69
CA ILE A 310 -13.24 -23.46 -23.41
C ILE A 310 -14.38 -23.95 -24.29
N ARG A 311 -14.38 -23.50 -25.56
CA ARG A 311 -15.52 -23.65 -26.48
C ARG A 311 -15.36 -24.72 -27.55
N ASP A 312 -14.14 -25.23 -27.73
CA ASP A 312 -13.73 -25.95 -28.94
C ASP A 312 -13.38 -27.44 -28.70
N GLY A 313 -13.76 -28.00 -27.56
CA GLY A 313 -13.69 -29.45 -27.28
C GLY A 313 -12.37 -29.97 -26.68
N GLY A 314 -11.41 -29.10 -26.40
CA GLY A 314 -10.21 -29.36 -25.60
C GLY A 314 -10.49 -29.41 -24.09
N ASN A 315 -9.48 -29.75 -23.28
CA ASN A 315 -9.62 -29.91 -21.83
C ASN A 315 -8.60 -29.08 -21.05
N VAL A 316 -9.01 -28.53 -19.91
CA VAL A 316 -8.14 -27.79 -19.00
C VAL A 316 -7.98 -28.56 -17.69
N SER A 317 -6.74 -28.68 -17.20
CA SER A 317 -6.44 -29.39 -15.96
C SER A 317 -5.23 -28.82 -15.23
N ASP A 318 -5.21 -28.92 -13.90
CA ASP A 318 -4.04 -28.56 -13.07
C ASP A 318 -3.57 -27.10 -13.31
N ILE A 319 -4.42 -26.12 -12.95
CA ILE A 319 -4.17 -24.68 -13.14
C ILE A 319 -4.21 -23.93 -11.79
N THR A 320 -3.24 -23.04 -11.55
CA THR A 320 -3.13 -22.26 -10.30
C THR A 320 -3.07 -20.76 -10.54
N PHE A 321 -3.84 -20.00 -9.76
CA PHE A 321 -3.83 -18.54 -9.66
C PHE A 321 -3.53 -18.15 -8.21
N SER A 322 -2.39 -17.52 -7.96
CA SER A 322 -1.92 -17.19 -6.61
C SER A 322 -1.52 -15.73 -6.48
N ASN A 323 -1.84 -15.12 -5.33
CA ASN A 323 -1.37 -13.78 -4.95
C ASN A 323 -1.75 -12.68 -5.99
N ILE A 324 -2.96 -12.74 -6.56
CA ILE A 324 -3.40 -11.83 -7.63
C ILE A 324 -4.25 -10.69 -7.05
N ASN A 325 -3.95 -9.45 -7.43
CA ASN A 325 -4.80 -8.28 -7.15
C ASN A 325 -5.50 -7.83 -8.45
N ILE A 326 -6.82 -7.66 -8.41
CA ILE A 326 -7.64 -7.44 -9.61
C ILE A 326 -8.52 -6.20 -9.45
N SER A 327 -8.41 -5.23 -10.35
CA SER A 327 -9.48 -4.26 -10.57
C SER A 327 -10.06 -4.43 -11.97
N THR A 328 -11.40 -4.47 -12.07
CA THR A 328 -12.09 -4.52 -13.37
C THR A 328 -13.16 -3.46 -13.52
N ARG A 329 -13.15 -2.78 -14.67
CA ARG A 329 -14.10 -1.74 -15.09
C ARG A 329 -14.86 -2.22 -16.33
N TYR A 330 -16.15 -1.87 -16.43
CA TYR A 330 -16.90 -2.02 -17.68
C TYR A 330 -16.51 -0.93 -18.67
N TYR A 331 -16.27 -1.30 -19.93
CA TYR A 331 -16.03 -0.36 -21.01
C TYR A 331 -17.17 -0.43 -22.03
N ASP A 332 -17.65 0.74 -22.45
CA ASP A 332 -18.70 0.87 -23.46
C ASP A 332 -18.13 1.64 -24.69
N PRO A 333 -18.29 1.12 -25.92
CA PRO A 333 -18.87 -0.18 -26.26
C PRO A 333 -18.02 -1.35 -25.73
N SER A 334 -18.72 -2.40 -25.29
CA SER A 334 -18.10 -3.66 -24.88
C SER A 334 -17.57 -4.43 -26.09
N TRP A 335 -16.24 -4.59 -26.17
CA TRP A 335 -15.59 -5.54 -27.06
C TRP A 335 -15.80 -6.99 -26.52
N TRP A 336 -14.91 -7.47 -25.65
CA TRP A 336 -15.13 -8.70 -24.87
C TRP A 336 -14.95 -8.43 -23.37
N GLY A 337 -15.96 -8.80 -22.57
CA GLY A 337 -15.98 -8.56 -21.12
C GLY A 337 -17.31 -7.99 -20.64
N ARG A 338 -17.59 -8.16 -19.34
CA ARG A 338 -18.66 -7.50 -18.59
C ARG A 338 -18.19 -7.17 -17.16
N ALA A 339 -16.91 -6.74 -17.04
CA ALA A 339 -16.22 -6.42 -15.80
C ALA A 339 -16.09 -7.57 -14.78
N GLU A 340 -16.10 -8.83 -15.23
CA GLU A 340 -15.95 -9.98 -14.33
C GLU A 340 -14.49 -10.12 -13.85
N PRO A 341 -14.23 -10.24 -12.54
CA PRO A 341 -12.88 -10.50 -12.03
C PRO A 341 -12.41 -11.90 -12.39
N ILE A 342 -13.34 -12.86 -12.43
CA ILE A 342 -13.15 -14.25 -12.86
C ILE A 342 -14.38 -14.69 -13.67
N TYR A 343 -14.16 -15.20 -14.88
CA TYR A 343 -15.17 -15.75 -15.78
C TYR A 343 -14.66 -17.11 -16.27
N VAL A 344 -15.34 -18.20 -15.96
CA VAL A 344 -14.97 -19.57 -16.35
C VAL A 344 -16.16 -20.26 -17.00
N THR A 345 -15.97 -20.82 -18.19
CA THR A 345 -17.01 -21.62 -18.84
C THR A 345 -16.46 -22.64 -19.85
N THR A 346 -17.24 -23.72 -20.03
CA THR A 346 -17.09 -24.73 -21.10
C THR A 346 -18.18 -24.62 -22.19
N CYS A 347 -19.00 -23.55 -22.21
CA CYS A 347 -20.07 -23.41 -23.19
C CYS A 347 -19.51 -23.50 -24.64
N PRO A 348 -19.94 -24.50 -25.44
CA PRO A 348 -19.38 -24.75 -26.76
C PRO A 348 -19.57 -23.56 -27.72
N ARG A 349 -18.77 -23.49 -28.79
CA ARG A 349 -18.78 -22.33 -29.71
C ARG A 349 -20.16 -22.13 -30.36
N ASP A 350 -20.77 -23.24 -30.73
CA ASP A 350 -22.11 -23.41 -31.30
C ASP A 350 -22.68 -24.80 -30.90
N SER A 351 -23.81 -25.21 -31.47
CA SER A 351 -24.47 -26.50 -31.16
C SER A 351 -23.87 -27.73 -31.87
N SER A 352 -22.89 -27.58 -32.77
CA SER A 352 -22.16 -28.71 -33.39
C SER A 352 -20.77 -28.90 -32.79
N SER A 353 -20.24 -27.88 -32.11
CA SER A 353 -18.97 -27.91 -31.40
C SER A 353 -18.97 -28.92 -30.24
N LYS A 354 -17.89 -29.69 -30.15
CA LYS A 354 -17.67 -30.68 -29.09
C LYS A 354 -17.54 -29.99 -27.72
N GLU A 355 -18.21 -30.51 -26.70
CA GLU A 355 -18.04 -30.05 -25.32
C GLU A 355 -16.63 -30.38 -24.80
N GLY A 356 -15.97 -29.40 -24.18
CA GLY A 356 -14.69 -29.55 -23.47
C GLY A 356 -14.90 -29.67 -21.95
N SER A 357 -13.87 -30.02 -21.20
CA SER A 357 -13.93 -30.09 -19.72
C SER A 357 -12.91 -29.19 -19.04
N ILE A 358 -13.22 -28.72 -17.84
CA ILE A 358 -12.30 -27.95 -17.00
C ILE A 358 -12.22 -28.63 -15.64
N SER A 359 -11.00 -28.87 -15.16
CA SER A 359 -10.75 -29.57 -13.90
C SER A 359 -9.63 -28.91 -13.09
N LYS A 360 -9.71 -29.03 -11.76
CA LYS A 360 -8.65 -28.65 -10.81
C LYS A 360 -8.14 -27.20 -11.00
N LEU A 361 -9.04 -26.23 -10.91
CA LEU A 361 -8.65 -24.83 -10.81
C LEU A 361 -8.42 -24.46 -9.34
N LEU A 362 -7.23 -23.97 -9.01
CA LEU A 362 -6.91 -23.41 -7.70
C LEU A 362 -6.79 -21.89 -7.78
N PHE A 363 -7.63 -21.20 -7.03
CA PHE A 363 -7.54 -19.76 -6.77
C PHE A 363 -7.14 -19.55 -5.32
N ILE A 364 -6.02 -18.88 -5.07
CA ILE A 364 -5.50 -18.63 -3.72
C ILE A 364 -4.97 -17.20 -3.54
N ASN A 365 -5.24 -16.57 -2.39
CA ASN A 365 -4.76 -15.22 -2.06
C ASN A 365 -5.15 -14.16 -3.12
N ILE A 366 -6.41 -14.17 -3.59
CA ILE A 366 -6.88 -13.23 -4.64
C ILE A 366 -7.76 -12.15 -4.01
N THR A 367 -7.39 -10.89 -4.24
CA THR A 367 -8.23 -9.73 -3.92
C THR A 367 -8.79 -9.14 -5.21
N ALA A 368 -10.07 -8.74 -5.23
CA ALA A 368 -10.64 -8.02 -6.36
C ALA A 368 -11.55 -6.86 -5.96
N ASN A 369 -11.53 -5.80 -6.78
CA ASN A 369 -12.46 -4.67 -6.77
C ASN A 369 -13.06 -4.51 -8.18
N SER A 370 -14.26 -5.06 -8.40
CA SER A 370 -14.85 -5.26 -9.74
C SER A 370 -16.27 -4.72 -9.86
N GLU A 371 -16.68 -4.27 -11.05
CA GLU A 371 -18.07 -3.85 -11.27
C GLU A 371 -19.07 -5.01 -11.35
N ASN A 372 -18.58 -6.24 -11.52
CA ASN A 372 -19.42 -7.44 -11.64
C ASN A 372 -18.87 -8.62 -10.82
N GLY A 373 -19.72 -9.63 -10.61
CA GLY A 373 -19.40 -10.84 -9.87
C GLY A 373 -18.67 -11.90 -10.70
N VAL A 374 -18.21 -12.96 -10.04
CA VAL A 374 -17.62 -14.14 -10.67
C VAL A 374 -18.67 -14.96 -11.43
N PHE A 375 -18.28 -15.53 -12.57
CA PHE A 375 -19.12 -16.42 -13.36
C PHE A 375 -18.48 -17.79 -13.56
N LEU A 376 -19.18 -18.87 -13.22
CA LEU A 376 -18.73 -20.26 -13.37
C LEU A 376 -19.84 -21.09 -14.04
N SER A 377 -19.71 -21.40 -15.33
CA SER A 377 -20.76 -22.08 -16.12
C SER A 377 -20.21 -23.29 -16.88
N GLY A 378 -20.46 -24.48 -16.35
CA GLY A 378 -20.22 -25.72 -17.08
C GLY A 378 -21.33 -25.99 -18.12
N SER A 379 -21.13 -27.01 -18.95
CA SER A 379 -22.13 -27.52 -19.88
C SER A 379 -22.59 -28.94 -19.47
N LYS A 380 -23.49 -29.57 -20.25
CA LYS A 380 -24.14 -30.82 -19.83
C LYS A 380 -23.18 -32.02 -19.81
N GLY A 381 -22.31 -32.13 -20.81
CA GLY A 381 -21.19 -33.09 -20.81
C GLY A 381 -19.84 -32.47 -20.39
N GLY A 382 -19.73 -31.15 -20.43
CA GLY A 382 -18.52 -30.39 -20.08
C GLY A 382 -18.56 -29.79 -18.68
N LEU A 383 -18.52 -30.61 -17.63
CA LEU A 383 -18.56 -30.13 -16.24
C LEU A 383 -17.32 -29.30 -15.86
N LEU A 384 -17.51 -28.35 -14.93
CA LEU A 384 -16.41 -27.72 -14.17
C LEU A 384 -16.16 -28.56 -12.91
N SER A 385 -14.98 -29.15 -12.73
CA SER A 385 -14.72 -30.10 -11.64
C SER A 385 -13.54 -29.71 -10.73
N ASN A 386 -13.65 -29.98 -9.42
CA ASN A 386 -12.56 -29.78 -8.45
C ASN A 386 -12.04 -28.33 -8.36
N LEU A 387 -12.95 -27.34 -8.37
CA LEU A 387 -12.62 -25.92 -8.23
C LEU A 387 -12.35 -25.59 -6.74
N ARG A 388 -11.28 -24.83 -6.44
CA ARG A 388 -10.92 -24.43 -5.07
C ARG A 388 -10.66 -22.94 -4.97
N PHE A 389 -11.31 -22.28 -4.02
CA PHE A 389 -11.15 -20.86 -3.70
C PHE A 389 -10.68 -20.74 -2.24
N ILE A 390 -9.48 -20.20 -2.02
CA ILE A 390 -8.80 -20.13 -0.70
C ILE A 390 -8.30 -18.70 -0.46
N ASN A 391 -8.56 -18.08 0.70
CA ASN A 391 -8.11 -16.72 1.02
C ASN A 391 -8.49 -15.69 -0.06
N ILE A 392 -9.79 -15.49 -0.29
CA ILE A 392 -10.29 -14.66 -1.40
C ILE A 392 -11.07 -13.47 -0.85
N ASN A 393 -10.86 -12.27 -1.39
CA ASN A 393 -11.52 -11.05 -0.93
C ASN A 393 -12.07 -10.23 -2.10
N PHE A 394 -13.36 -10.41 -2.41
CA PHE A 394 -14.02 -9.72 -3.52
C PHE A 394 -14.93 -8.58 -3.03
N THR A 395 -14.65 -7.36 -3.49
CA THR A 395 -15.49 -6.18 -3.32
C THR A 395 -16.12 -5.82 -4.66
N TYR A 396 -17.45 -5.88 -4.74
CA TYR A 396 -18.21 -5.63 -5.96
C TYR A 396 -18.80 -4.22 -5.94
N ARG A 397 -18.49 -3.37 -6.92
CA ARG A 397 -18.92 -1.97 -6.96
C ARG A 397 -19.13 -1.50 -8.40
N ARG A 398 -20.37 -1.38 -8.85
CA ARG A 398 -20.68 -0.66 -10.10
C ARG A 398 -20.41 0.84 -9.91
N TRP A 399 -19.65 1.42 -10.83
CA TRP A 399 -19.33 2.86 -10.89
C TRP A 399 -19.58 3.47 -12.28
N THR A 400 -19.48 2.66 -13.33
CA THR A 400 -19.72 3.01 -14.72
C THR A 400 -21.22 3.11 -14.98
N LYS A 401 -21.61 4.06 -15.84
CA LYS A 401 -23.00 4.33 -16.19
C LYS A 401 -23.16 4.06 -17.69
N TYR A 402 -23.93 3.06 -18.03
CA TYR A 402 -24.28 2.66 -19.39
C TYR A 402 -25.80 2.43 -19.46
N ASP A 403 -26.37 2.51 -20.66
CA ASP A 403 -27.82 2.38 -20.84
C ASP A 403 -28.29 0.93 -20.68
N GLY A 404 -29.38 0.74 -19.91
CA GLY A 404 -29.93 -0.56 -19.53
C GLY A 404 -30.00 -0.79 -18.00
N GLY A 405 -29.23 -0.05 -17.21
CA GLY A 405 -29.39 0.00 -15.76
C GLY A 405 -28.97 -1.28 -15.02
N LEU A 406 -29.83 -1.78 -14.12
CA LEU A 406 -29.50 -2.85 -13.15
C LEU A 406 -29.60 -4.27 -13.75
N ILE A 407 -29.26 -4.44 -15.02
CA ILE A 407 -29.23 -5.75 -15.69
C ILE A 407 -27.88 -6.45 -15.40
N ASP A 408 -27.91 -7.77 -15.27
CA ASP A 408 -26.71 -8.61 -15.31
C ASP A 408 -26.47 -9.08 -16.75
N TYR A 409 -25.27 -8.84 -17.27
CA TYR A 409 -24.94 -9.09 -18.67
C TYR A 409 -24.09 -10.35 -18.85
N ARG A 410 -23.82 -11.11 -17.77
CA ARG A 410 -23.08 -12.38 -17.81
C ARG A 410 -23.93 -13.46 -18.52
N PRO A 411 -23.59 -13.92 -19.73
CA PRO A 411 -24.36 -14.93 -20.43
C PRO A 411 -23.84 -16.33 -20.06
N GLY A 412 -24.75 -17.23 -19.68
CA GLY A 412 -24.46 -18.67 -19.60
C GLY A 412 -24.71 -19.37 -20.93
N CYS A 413 -24.66 -20.70 -20.94
CA CYS A 413 -24.89 -21.48 -22.17
C CYS A 413 -26.33 -21.33 -22.73
N GLN A 414 -27.21 -20.66 -22.00
CA GLN A 414 -28.59 -20.33 -22.36
C GLN A 414 -28.76 -18.90 -22.94
N GLY A 415 -27.67 -18.13 -23.09
CA GLY A 415 -27.71 -16.75 -23.56
C GLY A 415 -28.02 -15.73 -22.46
N LEU A 416 -28.69 -14.63 -22.83
CA LEU A 416 -29.13 -13.59 -21.89
C LEU A 416 -30.34 -14.08 -21.07
N VAL A 417 -30.11 -14.39 -19.79
CA VAL A 417 -31.16 -14.79 -18.84
C VAL A 417 -31.37 -13.68 -17.82
N ASN A 418 -32.59 -13.51 -17.31
CA ASN A 418 -32.89 -12.54 -16.26
C ASN A 418 -32.41 -13.06 -14.89
N HIS A 419 -31.24 -12.61 -14.44
CA HIS A 419 -30.57 -13.09 -13.23
C HIS A 419 -30.86 -12.27 -11.96
N THR A 420 -30.91 -12.95 -10.82
CA THR A 420 -30.61 -12.33 -9.51
C THR A 420 -29.11 -12.08 -9.39
N ILE A 421 -28.72 -10.87 -8.98
CA ILE A 421 -27.31 -10.45 -9.05
C ILE A 421 -26.54 -11.00 -7.85
N ALA A 422 -25.83 -12.10 -8.08
CA ALA A 422 -25.04 -12.81 -7.09
C ALA A 422 -23.53 -12.59 -7.24
N GLY A 423 -22.81 -12.74 -6.12
CA GLY A 423 -21.34 -12.64 -6.06
C GLY A 423 -20.65 -13.68 -6.93
N ILE A 424 -21.05 -14.95 -6.83
CA ILE A 424 -20.72 -16.02 -7.79
C ILE A 424 -22.02 -16.62 -8.34
N ILE A 425 -22.12 -16.75 -9.66
CA ILE A 425 -23.15 -17.55 -10.34
C ILE A 425 -22.54 -18.88 -10.77
N MET A 426 -23.24 -19.99 -10.49
CA MET A 426 -22.75 -21.36 -10.68
C MET A 426 -23.78 -22.28 -11.37
N GLU A 427 -23.34 -22.97 -12.41
CA GLU A 427 -24.07 -24.08 -13.05
C GLU A 427 -23.11 -25.17 -13.53
N HIS A 428 -23.55 -26.44 -13.49
CA HIS A 428 -22.79 -27.61 -13.98
C HIS A 428 -21.36 -27.74 -13.37
N ILE A 429 -21.29 -27.58 -12.04
CA ILE A 429 -20.06 -27.71 -11.24
C ILE A 429 -20.12 -28.94 -10.35
N ASP A 430 -19.00 -29.67 -10.27
CA ASP A 430 -18.71 -30.74 -9.31
C ASP A 430 -17.49 -30.37 -8.43
N GLY A 431 -17.48 -30.83 -7.17
CA GLY A 431 -16.32 -30.71 -6.29
C GLY A 431 -15.83 -29.28 -5.99
N LEU A 432 -16.72 -28.34 -5.69
CA LEU A 432 -16.34 -26.98 -5.28
C LEU A 432 -15.89 -26.91 -3.81
N VAL A 433 -14.74 -26.29 -3.55
CA VAL A 433 -14.21 -25.96 -2.21
C VAL A 433 -14.07 -24.46 -2.04
N VAL A 434 -14.53 -23.93 -0.89
CA VAL A 434 -14.48 -22.50 -0.55
C VAL A 434 -14.02 -22.35 0.90
N GLU A 435 -12.88 -21.66 1.10
CA GLU A 435 -12.20 -21.53 2.39
C GLU A 435 -11.65 -20.10 2.57
N ASN A 436 -11.95 -19.46 3.71
CA ASN A 436 -11.61 -18.06 3.98
C ASN A 436 -11.93 -17.10 2.80
N VAL A 437 -13.19 -17.12 2.34
CA VAL A 437 -13.66 -16.30 1.22
C VAL A 437 -14.64 -15.23 1.70
N ASN A 438 -14.29 -13.97 1.45
CA ASN A 438 -15.10 -12.79 1.70
C ASN A 438 -15.65 -12.22 0.38
N MET A 439 -16.93 -11.84 0.38
CA MET A 439 -17.60 -11.22 -0.76
C MET A 439 -18.56 -10.14 -0.28
N ARG A 440 -18.45 -8.93 -0.80
CA ARG A 440 -19.31 -7.79 -0.43
C ARG A 440 -19.66 -6.92 -1.64
N TRP A 441 -20.92 -6.54 -1.79
CA TRP A 441 -21.29 -5.42 -2.65
C TRP A 441 -21.11 -4.11 -1.87
N PHE A 442 -20.64 -3.06 -2.53
CA PHE A 442 -20.28 -1.78 -1.88
C PHE A 442 -21.51 -0.96 -1.45
N ASP A 443 -22.67 -1.15 -2.08
CA ASP A 443 -23.92 -0.48 -1.71
C ASP A 443 -24.88 -1.43 -0.98
N ASN A 444 -24.93 -1.32 0.34
CA ASN A 444 -25.79 -2.12 1.21
C ASN A 444 -27.28 -1.71 1.18
N HIS A 445 -27.66 -0.61 0.52
CA HIS A 445 -29.06 -0.14 0.54
C HIS A 445 -30.00 -1.00 -0.32
N LEU A 446 -29.46 -1.80 -1.24
CA LEU A 446 -30.24 -2.64 -2.15
C LEU A 446 -30.23 -4.11 -1.72
N LYS A 447 -31.17 -4.50 -0.84
CA LYS A 447 -31.40 -5.89 -0.35
C LYS A 447 -31.51 -6.98 -1.43
N ARG A 448 -31.62 -6.63 -2.71
CA ARG A 448 -31.65 -7.54 -3.87
C ARG A 448 -30.28 -8.07 -4.33
N TRP A 449 -29.17 -7.51 -3.83
CA TRP A 449 -27.80 -7.81 -4.30
C TRP A 449 -27.00 -8.67 -3.32
N ASN A 450 -27.51 -8.88 -2.11
CA ASN A 450 -26.77 -9.52 -1.01
C ASN A 450 -26.77 -11.06 -1.07
N ASN A 451 -26.87 -11.66 -2.26
CA ASN A 451 -26.66 -13.10 -2.42
C ASN A 451 -25.18 -13.38 -2.77
N PRO A 452 -24.38 -14.00 -1.90
CA PRO A 452 -23.00 -14.32 -2.23
C PRO A 452 -22.88 -15.42 -3.30
N LEU A 453 -23.81 -16.38 -3.35
CA LEU A 453 -23.72 -17.60 -4.18
C LEU A 453 -25.09 -17.94 -4.81
N ASP A 454 -25.17 -18.03 -6.13
CA ASP A 454 -26.34 -18.54 -6.86
C ASP A 454 -26.02 -19.92 -7.46
N PHE A 455 -26.86 -20.91 -7.14
CA PHE A 455 -26.67 -22.32 -7.50
C PHE A 455 -27.83 -22.79 -8.38
N ARG A 456 -27.56 -23.10 -9.65
CA ARG A 456 -28.57 -23.61 -10.57
C ARG A 456 -28.82 -25.12 -10.36
N PRO A 457 -30.04 -25.64 -10.64
CA PRO A 457 -30.44 -27.02 -10.30
C PRO A 457 -29.62 -28.16 -10.93
N SER A 458 -28.72 -27.88 -11.87
CA SER A 458 -27.82 -28.85 -12.53
C SER A 458 -26.44 -28.96 -11.86
N THR A 459 -26.35 -28.67 -10.56
CA THR A 459 -25.08 -28.59 -9.80
C THR A 459 -25.07 -29.60 -8.65
N ASP A 460 -24.35 -30.71 -8.81
CA ASP A 460 -24.22 -31.75 -7.78
C ASP A 460 -23.13 -31.39 -6.76
N THR A 461 -23.51 -31.21 -5.49
CA THR A 461 -22.59 -30.67 -4.47
C THR A 461 -22.02 -31.74 -3.52
N CYS A 462 -20.73 -32.08 -3.65
CA CYS A 462 -19.95 -32.61 -2.54
C CYS A 462 -19.46 -31.45 -1.66
N ARG A 463 -19.70 -31.49 -0.34
CA ARG A 463 -19.58 -30.30 0.55
C ARG A 463 -18.46 -30.39 1.57
N ARG A 464 -17.47 -29.49 1.45
CA ARG A 464 -16.64 -28.99 2.57
C ARG A 464 -16.52 -27.47 2.48
N VAL A 465 -16.99 -26.79 3.52
CA VAL A 465 -16.87 -25.33 3.71
C VAL A 465 -16.41 -25.11 5.14
N SER A 466 -15.24 -24.51 5.32
CA SER A 466 -14.61 -24.21 6.61
C SER A 466 -14.44 -22.69 6.77
N ASN A 467 -14.81 -22.17 7.95
CA ASN A 467 -14.63 -20.77 8.37
C ASN A 467 -15.01 -19.70 7.33
N SER A 468 -16.19 -19.81 6.72
CA SER A 468 -16.78 -18.75 5.90
C SER A 468 -17.74 -17.86 6.71
N ARG A 469 -17.57 -16.54 6.66
CA ARG A 469 -18.62 -15.58 7.09
C ARG A 469 -19.70 -15.42 6.00
N LEU A 470 -20.31 -16.53 5.60
CA LEU A 470 -21.53 -16.50 4.78
C LEU A 470 -22.69 -15.98 5.64
N VAL A 471 -23.25 -14.83 5.29
CA VAL A 471 -24.43 -14.24 5.95
C VAL A 471 -25.70 -14.97 5.46
N LEU A 472 -25.86 -16.22 5.91
CA LEU A 472 -26.98 -17.10 5.55
C LEU A 472 -28.14 -16.92 6.53
N HIS A 473 -29.19 -16.22 6.10
CA HIS A 473 -30.25 -15.73 6.98
C HIS A 473 -31.57 -16.54 6.90
N SER A 474 -31.52 -17.87 7.09
CA SER A 474 -32.76 -18.67 7.26
C SER A 474 -32.61 -19.98 8.05
N MET A 475 -33.48 -20.12 9.06
CA MET A 475 -33.97 -21.32 9.77
C MET A 475 -33.23 -22.67 9.67
N LEU A 476 -32.96 -23.27 10.83
CA LEU A 476 -33.73 -24.44 11.31
C LEU A 476 -33.61 -24.62 12.84
N ARG A 477 -34.70 -25.04 13.50
CA ARG A 477 -34.74 -25.43 14.93
C ARG A 477 -34.97 -26.95 15.03
N LYS A 478 -34.24 -27.68 15.88
CA LYS A 478 -34.74 -28.77 16.76
C LYS A 478 -33.62 -29.54 17.49
N ILE A 479 -33.94 -30.02 18.71
CA ILE A 479 -33.41 -31.23 19.39
C ILE A 479 -31.92 -31.18 19.83
N SER A 480 -31.46 -31.71 20.98
CA SER A 480 -32.06 -32.02 22.30
C SER A 480 -30.94 -32.23 23.33
N VAL A 481 -31.25 -32.22 24.64
CA VAL A 481 -30.31 -32.47 25.75
C VAL A 481 -30.03 -33.98 25.92
N PRO A 482 -28.82 -34.38 26.37
CA PRO A 482 -28.74 -35.09 27.66
C PRO A 482 -27.60 -34.60 28.59
N VAL A 483 -27.68 -35.02 29.86
CA VAL A 483 -26.88 -34.58 31.03
C VAL A 483 -25.77 -35.58 31.36
N TYR A 484 -24.66 -35.15 32.00
CA TYR A 484 -23.87 -35.98 32.94
C TYR A 484 -23.07 -35.13 33.97
N HIS A 485 -22.53 -35.77 35.02
CA HIS A 485 -21.85 -35.20 36.20
C HIS A 485 -20.58 -36.05 36.54
N GLN A 486 -19.65 -35.73 37.46
CA GLN A 486 -19.55 -34.71 38.54
C GLN A 486 -18.05 -34.24 38.63
N ASN A 487 -17.28 -33.91 39.68
CA ASN A 487 -17.34 -33.86 41.16
C ASN A 487 -16.24 -32.88 41.71
N HIS A 488 -16.56 -32.10 42.76
CA HIS A 488 -15.80 -31.65 43.96
C HIS A 488 -14.24 -31.44 43.94
N VAL A 489 -13.63 -30.30 44.35
CA VAL A 489 -13.56 -29.51 45.64
C VAL A 489 -12.54 -30.10 46.66
N ILE A 490 -11.59 -29.35 47.26
CA ILE A 490 -11.56 -28.58 48.57
C ILE A 490 -10.32 -27.64 48.64
N TYR A 491 -10.31 -26.59 49.49
CA TYR A 491 -9.17 -25.68 49.82
C TYR A 491 -9.10 -25.32 51.34
N SER A 492 -7.91 -25.00 51.89
CA SER A 492 -7.67 -24.34 53.21
C SER A 492 -6.22 -23.77 53.29
N ILE A 493 -5.77 -22.75 54.07
CA ILE A 493 -6.31 -21.82 55.11
C ILE A 493 -6.17 -22.23 56.60
N PHE A 494 -5.23 -21.63 57.36
CA PHE A 494 -5.47 -20.89 58.64
C PHE A 494 -4.22 -20.13 59.21
N ASN A 495 -4.45 -19.30 60.24
CA ASN A 495 -3.61 -18.18 60.75
C ASN A 495 -3.40 -18.28 62.32
N THR A 496 -2.73 -17.43 63.14
CA THR A 496 -2.16 -16.04 63.07
C THR A 496 -1.28 -15.69 64.32
N LEU A 497 -0.58 -14.52 64.31
CA LEU A 497 -0.36 -13.53 65.43
C LEU A 497 0.79 -13.60 66.50
N ILE A 498 1.34 -12.39 66.77
CA ILE A 498 1.79 -11.74 68.05
C ILE A 498 3.30 -11.68 68.47
N ALA A 499 3.62 -10.59 69.21
CA ALA A 499 4.91 -9.94 69.55
C ALA A 499 5.69 -10.59 70.74
N ARG A 500 6.79 -10.06 71.34
CA ARG A 500 7.09 -8.66 71.78
C ARG A 500 8.55 -8.46 72.31
N GLN A 501 9.00 -7.19 72.35
CA GLN A 501 10.01 -6.55 73.25
C GLN A 501 11.55 -6.79 73.14
N LEU A 502 12.24 -5.69 72.79
CA LEU A 502 13.46 -5.06 73.40
C LEU A 502 14.57 -5.89 74.07
N SER A 503 15.81 -5.72 73.58
CA SER A 503 16.97 -5.24 74.37
C SER A 503 18.09 -4.70 73.45
N LEU A 504 19.05 -3.92 73.98
CA LEU A 504 20.27 -3.54 73.25
C LEU A 504 21.41 -4.52 73.58
N SER A 505 22.04 -5.05 72.55
CA SER A 505 23.39 -5.63 72.59
C SER A 505 24.06 -5.48 71.22
N SER A 506 25.38 -5.56 71.17
CA SER A 506 26.16 -5.51 69.94
C SER A 506 26.02 -6.82 69.15
N PHE A 507 25.33 -6.79 68.01
CA PHE A 507 25.27 -7.91 67.09
C PHE A 507 26.42 -7.86 66.06
N PRO A 508 26.84 -9.00 65.48
CA PRO A 508 27.77 -9.03 64.36
C PRO A 508 27.17 -8.34 63.13
N PRO A 509 27.99 -7.99 62.12
CA PRO A 509 27.50 -7.55 60.81
C PRO A 509 26.68 -8.67 60.15
N ASP A 510 25.36 -8.52 60.19
CA ASP A 510 24.40 -9.49 59.67
C ASP A 510 23.80 -8.97 58.36
N SER A 511 23.83 -9.78 57.29
CA SER A 511 23.35 -9.41 55.95
C SER A 511 21.88 -8.95 55.96
N LEU A 512 21.09 -9.47 56.92
CA LEU A 512 19.71 -9.08 57.18
C LEU A 512 19.56 -7.59 57.58
N TYR A 513 20.54 -7.02 58.29
CA TYR A 513 20.50 -5.62 58.74
C TYR A 513 20.74 -4.65 57.56
N LEU A 514 21.79 -4.88 56.78
CA LEU A 514 22.07 -4.13 55.55
C LEU A 514 20.89 -4.20 54.57
N LYS A 515 20.27 -5.38 54.44
CA LYS A 515 19.05 -5.57 53.63
C LYS A 515 17.87 -4.75 54.15
N SER A 516 17.70 -4.65 55.46
CA SER A 516 16.69 -3.79 56.08
C SER A 516 16.94 -2.30 55.79
N LEU A 517 18.20 -1.83 55.90
CA LEU A 517 18.54 -0.44 55.60
C LEU A 517 18.24 -0.05 54.14
N CYS A 518 18.63 -0.89 53.17
CA CYS A 518 18.29 -0.67 51.76
C CYS A 518 16.77 -0.72 51.51
N SER A 519 16.05 -1.66 52.12
CA SER A 519 14.58 -1.79 51.96
C SER A 519 13.80 -0.59 52.52
N ASN A 520 14.42 0.20 53.40
CA ASN A 520 13.89 1.47 53.92
C ASN A 520 14.48 2.70 53.20
N GLY A 521 15.20 2.53 52.09
CA GLY A 521 15.82 3.61 51.31
C GLY A 521 17.00 4.31 52.00
N ARG A 522 17.50 3.81 53.13
CA ARG A 522 18.55 4.43 53.98
C ARG A 522 19.96 4.19 53.44
N LEU A 523 20.15 4.47 52.15
CA LEU A 523 21.33 4.08 51.37
C LEU A 523 22.66 4.62 51.94
N ARG A 524 22.66 5.82 52.54
CA ARG A 524 23.86 6.38 53.19
C ARG A 524 24.31 5.57 54.42
N GLU A 525 23.38 4.97 55.14
CA GLU A 525 23.66 4.14 56.33
C GLU A 525 24.07 2.74 55.91
N ALA A 526 23.44 2.18 54.87
CA ALA A 526 23.88 0.92 54.25
C ALA A 526 25.33 1.01 53.70
N LEU A 527 25.76 2.20 53.25
CA LEU A 527 27.16 2.46 52.87
C LEU A 527 28.12 2.68 54.06
N LEU A 528 27.62 2.96 55.27
CA LEU A 528 28.43 2.93 56.49
C LEU A 528 28.58 1.48 56.96
N GLU A 529 27.49 0.71 56.94
CA GLU A 529 27.51 -0.73 57.23
C GLU A 529 28.48 -1.47 56.29
N MET A 530 28.44 -1.20 54.97
CA MET A 530 29.43 -1.72 54.00
C MET A 530 30.89 -1.43 54.41
N ALA A 531 31.15 -0.24 54.97
CA ALA A 531 32.49 0.15 55.41
C ALA A 531 32.90 -0.45 56.76
N VAL A 532 31.93 -0.89 57.58
CA VAL A 532 32.17 -1.70 58.79
C VAL A 532 32.44 -3.16 58.40
N GLN A 533 31.73 -3.69 57.41
CA GLN A 533 31.88 -5.07 56.92
C GLN A 533 33.16 -5.28 56.11
N GLY A 534 33.59 -4.31 55.30
CA GLY A 534 34.89 -4.33 54.62
C GLY A 534 35.10 -5.59 53.77
N LEU A 535 36.00 -6.47 54.22
CA LEU A 535 36.34 -7.72 53.52
C LEU A 535 35.29 -8.83 53.68
N ASP A 536 34.41 -8.76 54.69
CA ASP A 536 33.38 -9.77 54.96
C ASP A 536 32.11 -9.65 54.08
N MET A 537 32.05 -8.59 53.27
CA MET A 537 30.97 -8.28 52.31
C MET A 537 30.73 -9.42 51.31
N LYS A 538 29.51 -9.98 51.26
CA LYS A 538 29.15 -11.09 50.37
C LYS A 538 28.39 -10.62 49.13
N PHE A 539 28.13 -11.57 48.23
CA PHE A 539 27.38 -11.34 46.98
C PHE A 539 26.03 -10.66 47.22
N GLU A 540 25.26 -11.10 48.21
CA GLU A 540 23.91 -10.55 48.46
C GLU A 540 23.94 -9.13 49.02
N ASP A 541 24.99 -8.76 49.75
CA ASP A 541 25.15 -7.41 50.31
C ASP A 541 25.44 -6.41 49.18
N TYR A 542 26.37 -6.77 48.29
CA TYR A 542 26.63 -6.00 47.06
C TYR A 542 25.43 -5.97 46.10
N ASN A 543 24.73 -7.09 45.92
CA ASN A 543 23.48 -7.17 45.13
C ASN A 543 22.44 -6.18 45.68
N THR A 544 22.22 -6.20 46.99
CA THR A 544 21.22 -5.38 47.68
C THR A 544 21.56 -3.89 47.64
N LEU A 545 22.82 -3.51 47.87
CA LEU A 545 23.29 -2.13 47.70
C LEU A 545 23.11 -1.63 46.26
N LEU A 546 23.53 -2.41 45.26
CA LEU A 546 23.43 -2.01 43.86
C LEU A 546 21.99 -1.93 43.37
N ASN A 547 21.08 -2.80 43.84
CA ASN A 547 19.66 -2.69 43.54
C ASN A 547 19.08 -1.38 44.06
N GLU A 548 19.42 -0.96 45.27
CA GLU A 548 18.91 0.31 45.81
C GLU A 548 19.57 1.53 45.17
N CYS A 549 20.84 1.44 44.77
CA CYS A 549 21.50 2.45 43.94
C CYS A 549 20.83 2.60 42.56
N VAL A 550 20.34 1.50 41.96
CA VAL A 550 19.54 1.52 40.72
C VAL A 550 18.17 2.18 40.95
N ASN A 551 17.47 1.82 42.02
CA ASN A 551 16.16 2.37 42.37
C ASN A 551 16.20 3.89 42.55
N GLN A 552 17.17 4.38 43.33
CA GLN A 552 17.34 5.81 43.63
C GLN A 552 18.10 6.59 42.54
N ARG A 553 18.64 5.91 41.51
CA ARG A 553 19.62 6.46 40.53
C ARG A 553 20.81 7.15 41.22
N ALA A 554 21.25 6.62 42.36
CA ALA A 554 22.19 7.27 43.26
C ALA A 554 23.64 7.07 42.78
N ILE A 555 24.06 7.88 41.79
CA ILE A 555 25.35 7.72 41.09
C ILE A 555 26.56 7.72 42.02
N ARG A 556 26.64 8.65 42.98
CA ARG A 556 27.80 8.76 43.90
C ARG A 556 27.86 7.59 44.87
N GLU A 557 26.70 7.19 45.39
CA GLU A 557 26.52 6.08 46.29
C GLU A 557 26.91 4.75 45.62
N GLY A 558 26.41 4.45 44.42
CA GLY A 558 26.79 3.23 43.69
C GLY A 558 28.24 3.25 43.16
N GLN A 559 28.79 4.42 42.82
CA GLN A 559 30.23 4.56 42.57
C GLN A 559 31.07 4.21 43.81
N ARG A 560 30.60 4.53 45.03
CA ARG A 560 31.27 4.08 46.27
C ARG A 560 31.19 2.57 46.47
N VAL A 561 30.05 1.92 46.14
CA VAL A 561 29.94 0.45 46.16
C VAL A 561 30.94 -0.17 45.18
N HIS A 562 30.96 0.29 43.93
CA HIS A 562 31.87 -0.23 42.91
C HIS A 562 33.35 -0.02 43.27
N ALA A 563 33.71 1.17 43.77
CA ALA A 563 35.05 1.46 44.25
C ALA A 563 35.44 0.62 45.48
N HIS A 564 34.49 0.23 46.33
CA HIS A 564 34.74 -0.68 47.44
C HIS A 564 35.06 -2.10 46.95
N MET A 565 34.30 -2.62 45.98
CA MET A 565 34.56 -3.92 45.34
C MET A 565 35.96 -3.97 44.73
N ILE A 566 36.38 -2.90 44.04
CA ILE A 566 37.72 -2.76 43.47
C ILE A 566 38.79 -2.72 44.59
N LYS A 567 38.61 -1.90 45.63
CA LYS A 567 39.59 -1.73 46.72
C LYS A 567 39.75 -2.96 47.62
N THR A 568 38.70 -3.77 47.76
CA THR A 568 38.72 -5.05 48.49
C THR A 568 39.22 -6.21 47.62
N CYS A 569 39.60 -5.95 46.36
CA CYS A 569 39.94 -6.97 45.36
C CYS A 569 38.84 -8.04 45.18
N TYR A 570 37.59 -7.68 45.47
CA TYR A 570 36.44 -8.57 45.28
C TYR A 570 36.28 -8.87 43.78
N LEU A 571 36.10 -10.14 43.43
CA LEU A 571 35.91 -10.59 42.05
C LEU A 571 34.42 -10.79 41.77
N PRO A 572 33.68 -9.77 41.32
CA PRO A 572 32.25 -9.91 41.09
C PRO A 572 31.95 -10.93 40.00
N PRO A 573 31.02 -11.89 40.24
CA PRO A 573 30.52 -12.76 39.19
C PRO A 573 29.79 -11.94 38.11
N VAL A 574 29.63 -12.54 36.93
CA VAL A 574 28.99 -11.93 35.74
C VAL A 574 27.68 -11.21 36.09
N TYR A 575 26.87 -11.76 37.01
CA TYR A 575 25.64 -11.13 37.50
C TYR A 575 25.85 -9.72 38.10
N LEU A 576 26.82 -9.52 38.99
CA LEU A 576 27.08 -8.22 39.60
C LEU A 576 27.72 -7.24 38.62
N ARG A 577 28.54 -7.73 37.66
CA ARG A 577 29.06 -6.88 36.57
C ARG A 577 27.92 -6.41 35.65
N THR A 578 27.00 -7.29 35.27
CA THR A 578 25.76 -6.89 34.54
C THR A 578 24.89 -5.94 35.36
N ARG A 579 24.79 -6.11 36.68
CA ARG A 579 24.07 -5.17 37.57
C ARG A 579 24.74 -3.79 37.58
N LEU A 580 26.07 -3.71 37.57
CA LEU A 580 26.83 -2.46 37.43
C LEU A 580 26.59 -1.78 36.07
N ILE A 581 26.56 -2.54 34.96
CA ILE A 581 26.15 -2.01 33.64
C ILE A 581 24.76 -1.37 33.71
N VAL A 582 23.78 -2.06 34.30
CA VAL A 582 22.41 -1.54 34.48
C VAL A 582 22.38 -0.31 35.39
N PHE A 583 23.15 -0.29 36.48
CA PHE A 583 23.27 0.87 37.38
C PHE A 583 23.79 2.12 36.67
N TYR A 584 24.96 2.04 36.03
CA TYR A 584 25.53 3.16 35.30
C TYR A 584 24.61 3.59 34.14
N SER A 585 23.97 2.64 33.46
CA SER A 585 22.97 2.90 32.42
C SER A 585 21.68 3.53 32.92
N LYS A 586 21.29 3.38 34.19
CA LYS A 586 20.13 4.08 34.80
C LYS A 586 20.50 5.43 35.42
N CYS A 587 21.80 5.71 35.56
CA CYS A 587 22.35 6.99 36.00
C CYS A 587 22.96 7.82 34.85
N ASP A 588 22.57 7.53 33.61
CA ASP A 588 23.01 8.18 32.36
C ASP A 588 24.54 8.19 32.09
N CYS A 589 25.29 7.37 32.84
CA CYS A 589 26.74 7.24 32.74
C CYS A 589 27.13 6.14 31.73
N LEU A 590 26.73 6.27 30.46
CA LEU A 590 26.97 5.25 29.42
C LEU A 590 28.45 4.86 29.27
N GLY A 591 29.38 5.81 29.41
CA GLY A 591 30.82 5.52 29.33
C GLY A 591 31.32 4.61 30.47
N ASP A 592 30.74 4.72 31.67
CA ASP A 592 31.07 3.84 32.80
C ASP A 592 30.47 2.44 32.58
N ALA A 593 29.21 2.38 32.11
CA ALA A 593 28.57 1.12 31.74
C ALA A 593 29.34 0.37 30.64
N ARG A 594 29.81 1.09 29.61
CA ARG A 594 30.63 0.55 28.52
C ARG A 594 31.96 -0.01 29.04
N ARG A 595 32.68 0.74 29.89
CA ARG A 595 33.93 0.28 30.51
C ARG A 595 33.74 -1.00 31.33
N VAL A 596 32.68 -1.09 32.14
CA VAL A 596 32.37 -2.31 32.90
C VAL A 596 32.14 -3.52 31.98
N LEU A 597 31.48 -3.35 30.83
CA LEU A 597 31.34 -4.42 29.83
C LEU A 597 32.68 -4.79 29.18
N ASP A 598 33.48 -3.81 28.79
CA ASP A 598 34.76 -4.06 28.12
C ASP A 598 35.76 -4.76 29.07
N GLU A 599 35.74 -4.43 30.37
CA GLU A 599 36.51 -5.10 31.43
C GLU A 599 36.00 -6.52 31.80
N MET A 600 34.87 -6.97 31.28
CA MET A 600 34.39 -8.35 31.51
C MET A 600 35.17 -9.37 30.68
N THR A 601 35.96 -10.21 31.37
CA THR A 601 36.63 -11.39 30.80
C THR A 601 35.65 -12.46 30.30
N LEU A 602 34.47 -12.56 30.93
CA LEU A 602 33.36 -13.41 30.51
C LEU A 602 32.10 -12.55 30.36
N ARG A 603 31.61 -12.47 29.12
CA ARG A 603 30.35 -11.80 28.75
C ARG A 603 29.32 -12.86 28.35
N ASN A 604 28.07 -12.66 28.76
CA ASN A 604 26.94 -13.49 28.36
C ASN A 604 25.86 -12.66 27.64
N VAL A 605 24.86 -13.33 27.05
CA VAL A 605 23.74 -12.68 26.35
C VAL A 605 23.09 -11.56 27.17
N VAL A 606 22.93 -11.73 28.50
CA VAL A 606 22.33 -10.71 29.37
C VAL A 606 23.21 -9.47 29.48
N SER A 607 24.54 -9.63 29.60
CA SER A 607 25.48 -8.48 29.67
C SER A 607 25.55 -7.69 28.36
N TRP A 608 25.50 -8.36 27.21
CA TRP A 608 25.43 -7.69 25.90
C TRP A 608 24.09 -6.99 25.71
N THR A 609 22.96 -7.68 25.92
CA THR A 609 21.61 -7.13 25.78
C THR A 609 21.38 -5.93 26.71
N ALA A 610 21.91 -5.95 27.94
CA ALA A 610 21.84 -4.81 28.85
C ALA A 610 22.49 -3.54 28.26
N MET A 611 23.66 -3.67 27.63
CA MET A 611 24.36 -2.53 27.02
C MET A 611 23.72 -2.09 25.70
N ILE A 612 23.30 -3.04 24.84
CA ILE A 612 22.55 -2.76 23.61
C ILE A 612 21.26 -1.98 23.94
N SER A 613 20.53 -2.39 24.98
CA SER A 613 19.33 -1.68 25.45
C SER A 613 19.64 -0.29 26.00
N ALA A 614 20.78 -0.12 26.70
CA ALA A 614 21.20 1.18 27.24
C ALA A 614 21.50 2.23 26.16
N TYR A 615 22.04 1.82 25.00
CA TYR A 615 22.23 2.67 23.83
C TYR A 615 20.92 2.88 23.05
N SER A 616 20.13 1.83 22.77
CA SER A 616 18.87 1.96 22.04
C SER A 616 17.86 2.88 22.74
N GLN A 617 17.74 2.79 24.07
CA GLN A 617 16.90 3.68 24.90
C GLN A 617 17.30 5.17 24.86
N ARG A 618 18.40 5.52 24.19
CA ARG A 618 18.93 6.89 24.04
C ARG A 618 19.19 7.27 22.58
N SER A 619 18.57 6.57 21.63
CA SER A 619 18.67 6.82 20.18
C SER A 619 20.08 6.66 19.58
N TYR A 620 21.03 6.08 20.31
CA TYR A 620 22.37 5.72 19.81
C TYR A 620 22.31 4.40 19.02
N ALA A 621 21.58 4.41 17.91
CA ALA A 621 21.27 3.23 17.10
C ALA A 621 22.54 2.60 16.48
N SER A 622 23.48 3.43 16.03
CA SER A 622 24.79 3.03 15.51
C SER A 622 25.60 2.20 16.50
N GLU A 623 25.64 2.63 17.76
CA GLU A 623 26.36 2.01 18.86
C GLU A 623 25.69 0.69 19.29
N ALA A 624 24.36 0.66 19.32
CA ALA A 624 23.58 -0.55 19.58
C ALA A 624 23.82 -1.62 18.49
N LEU A 625 23.77 -1.23 17.20
CA LEU A 625 24.07 -2.12 16.07
C LEU A 625 25.53 -2.60 16.07
N SER A 626 26.48 -1.70 16.37
CA SER A 626 27.90 -2.05 16.51
C SER A 626 28.14 -3.06 17.64
N LEU A 627 27.46 -2.90 18.78
CA LEU A 627 27.49 -3.87 19.88
C LEU A 627 26.86 -5.21 19.51
N PHE A 628 25.74 -5.23 18.79
CA PHE A 628 25.12 -6.46 18.32
C PHE A 628 26.06 -7.24 17.37
N VAL A 629 26.76 -6.53 16.47
CA VAL A 629 27.80 -7.13 15.62
C VAL A 629 29.01 -7.61 16.43
N GLN A 630 29.41 -6.90 17.49
CA GLN A 630 30.49 -7.35 18.41
C GLN A 630 30.10 -8.63 19.16
N MET A 631 28.86 -8.71 19.65
CA MET A 631 28.29 -9.88 20.34
C MET A 631 28.27 -11.12 19.43
N LEU A 632 27.81 -10.97 18.18
CA LEU A 632 27.84 -12.04 17.18
C LEU A 632 29.28 -12.48 16.85
N ARG A 633 30.21 -11.53 16.70
CA ARG A 633 31.64 -11.81 16.47
C ARG A 633 32.33 -12.50 17.66
N SER A 634 31.84 -12.31 18.88
CA SER A 634 32.31 -13.06 20.07
C SER A 634 31.67 -14.44 20.23
N GLY A 635 30.89 -14.91 19.24
CA GLY A 635 30.20 -16.21 19.30
C GLY A 635 29.10 -16.28 20.36
N THR A 636 28.61 -15.14 20.86
CA THR A 636 27.49 -15.12 21.80
C THR A 636 26.18 -15.08 21.03
N GLU A 637 25.39 -16.14 21.12
CA GLU A 637 24.11 -16.22 20.43
C GLU A 637 23.08 -15.22 20.99
N PRO A 638 22.34 -14.48 20.12
CA PRO A 638 21.20 -13.65 20.53
C PRO A 638 20.04 -14.48 21.08
N ASN A 639 19.27 -13.86 21.98
CA ASN A 639 17.98 -14.39 22.42
C ASN A 639 16.83 -13.45 22.05
N GLU A 640 15.61 -13.85 22.39
CA GLU A 640 14.37 -13.10 22.18
C GLU A 640 14.44 -11.64 22.65
N PHE A 641 15.03 -11.38 23.82
CA PHE A 641 15.20 -10.04 24.34
C PHE A 641 16.29 -9.24 23.60
N THR A 642 17.35 -9.90 23.11
CA THR A 642 18.34 -9.27 22.22
C THR A 642 17.67 -8.80 20.92
N PHE A 643 16.92 -9.70 20.25
CA PHE A 643 16.24 -9.40 18.99
C PHE A 643 15.18 -8.31 19.14
N ALA A 644 14.30 -8.42 20.15
CA ALA A 644 13.32 -7.39 20.45
C ALA A 644 13.98 -6.02 20.71
N THR A 645 15.07 -6.00 21.47
CA THR A 645 15.81 -4.75 21.75
C THR A 645 16.42 -4.15 20.49
N ILE A 646 17.17 -4.92 19.69
CA ILE A 646 17.92 -4.33 18.56
C ILE A 646 17.01 -3.85 17.42
N LEU A 647 15.83 -4.46 17.26
CA LEU A 647 14.82 -3.98 16.30
C LEU A 647 14.33 -2.55 16.62
N THR A 648 14.32 -2.13 17.90
CA THR A 648 13.98 -0.74 18.26
C THR A 648 15.02 0.28 17.78
N SER A 649 16.27 -0.16 17.52
CA SER A 649 17.32 0.67 16.88
C SER A 649 17.20 0.69 15.35
N CYS A 650 16.31 -0.08 14.74
CA CYS A 650 16.20 -0.25 13.28
C CYS A 650 15.06 0.58 12.66
N THR A 651 14.70 1.71 13.27
CA THR A 651 13.59 2.56 12.81
C THR A 651 14.06 3.66 11.85
N GLY A 652 13.25 3.97 10.84
CA GLY A 652 13.53 5.03 9.85
C GLY A 652 14.25 4.54 8.58
N PRO A 653 14.56 5.45 7.63
CA PRO A 653 14.92 5.08 6.26
C PRO A 653 16.11 4.14 6.13
N LEU A 654 17.22 4.45 6.82
CA LEU A 654 18.42 3.58 6.87
C LEU A 654 18.27 2.42 7.86
N GLY A 655 17.31 2.49 8.78
CA GLY A 655 17.05 1.45 9.78
C GLY A 655 16.39 0.22 9.17
N CYS A 656 15.51 0.40 8.18
CA CYS A 656 14.74 -0.68 7.55
C CYS A 656 15.63 -1.77 6.93
N ASP A 657 16.77 -1.43 6.33
CA ASP A 657 17.68 -2.41 5.70
C ASP A 657 18.42 -3.26 6.73
N PHE A 658 18.81 -2.68 7.88
CA PHE A 658 19.35 -3.44 9.01
C PHE A 658 18.25 -4.26 9.71
N GLY A 659 17.04 -3.71 9.84
CA GLY A 659 15.86 -4.41 10.33
C GLY A 659 15.53 -5.65 9.50
N GLY A 660 15.60 -5.54 8.17
CA GLY A 660 15.44 -6.67 7.24
C GLY A 660 16.52 -7.74 7.41
N GLN A 661 17.80 -7.36 7.53
CA GLN A 661 18.89 -8.30 7.81
C GLN A 661 18.71 -9.04 9.14
N ILE A 662 18.26 -8.32 10.18
CA ILE A 662 17.97 -8.87 11.51
C ILE A 662 16.74 -9.78 11.46
N HIS A 663 15.71 -9.43 10.69
CA HIS A 663 14.54 -10.31 10.46
C HIS A 663 14.94 -11.61 9.75
N CYS A 664 15.81 -11.55 8.74
CA CYS A 664 16.38 -12.76 8.13
C CYS A 664 17.22 -13.59 9.11
N LEU A 665 17.87 -12.97 10.11
CA LEU A 665 18.58 -13.69 11.17
C LEU A 665 17.62 -14.32 12.19
N ILE A 666 16.53 -13.63 12.55
CA ILE A 666 15.45 -14.14 13.41
C ILE A 666 14.85 -15.42 12.83
N ILE A 667 14.50 -15.42 11.54
CA ILE A 667 13.96 -16.60 10.83
C ILE A 667 15.00 -17.72 10.78
N LYS A 668 16.28 -17.42 10.47
CA LYS A 668 17.38 -18.42 10.47
C LYS A 668 17.70 -19.00 11.85
N ARG A 669 17.13 -18.46 12.93
CA ARG A 669 17.31 -18.90 14.31
C ARG A 669 16.00 -19.35 14.98
N ASN A 670 14.91 -19.49 14.22
CA ASN A 670 13.59 -19.94 14.67
C ASN A 670 12.97 -19.06 15.78
N PHE A 671 13.10 -17.73 15.69
CA PHE A 671 12.54 -16.77 16.65
C PHE A 671 11.32 -15.98 16.10
N GLU A 672 10.93 -16.19 14.84
CA GLU A 672 9.79 -15.51 14.18
C GLU A 672 8.44 -15.76 14.86
N SER A 673 8.26 -16.95 15.44
CA SER A 673 7.07 -17.35 16.19
C SER A 673 7.01 -16.76 17.61
N HIS A 674 8.07 -16.11 18.10
CA HIS A 674 8.17 -15.63 19.47
C HIS A 674 7.52 -14.25 19.67
N ILE A 675 6.48 -14.16 20.50
CA ILE A 675 5.58 -13.00 20.59
C ILE A 675 6.28 -11.64 20.78
N TYR A 676 7.30 -11.56 21.64
CA TYR A 676 8.07 -10.33 21.88
C TYR A 676 8.91 -9.89 20.65
N VAL A 677 9.37 -10.85 19.85
CA VAL A 677 10.13 -10.59 18.62
C VAL A 677 9.17 -10.16 17.51
N GLY A 678 8.04 -10.87 17.36
CA GLY A 678 6.93 -10.48 16.48
C GLY A 678 6.49 -9.04 16.73
N SER A 679 6.09 -8.69 17.95
CA SER A 679 5.68 -7.33 18.34
C SER A 679 6.74 -6.26 18.06
N SER A 680 8.03 -6.60 18.12
CA SER A 680 9.13 -5.67 17.81
C SER A 680 9.36 -5.52 16.31
N LEU A 681 9.13 -6.58 15.52
CA LEU A 681 9.11 -6.52 14.05
C LEU A 681 7.93 -5.67 13.55
N LEU A 682 6.75 -5.79 14.17
CA LEU A 682 5.58 -4.96 13.86
C LEU A 682 5.89 -3.47 14.00
N ASP A 683 6.42 -3.07 15.16
CA ASP A 683 6.77 -1.68 15.46
C ASP A 683 7.85 -1.14 14.51
N MET A 684 8.88 -1.94 14.20
CA MET A 684 9.97 -1.58 13.30
C MET A 684 9.49 -1.38 11.86
N TYR A 685 8.73 -2.32 11.29
CA TYR A 685 8.21 -2.20 9.92
C TYR A 685 7.15 -1.10 9.80
N ALA A 686 6.25 -0.97 10.78
CA ALA A 686 5.22 0.09 10.79
C ALA A 686 5.85 1.49 10.82
N LYS A 687 6.82 1.74 11.72
CA LYS A 687 7.56 3.02 11.79
C LYS A 687 8.42 3.30 10.56
N SER A 688 8.74 2.27 9.79
CA SER A 688 9.45 2.38 8.50
C SER A 688 8.49 2.53 7.29
N GLY A 689 7.19 2.70 7.52
CA GLY A 689 6.16 2.84 6.48
C GLY A 689 5.79 1.52 5.77
N ARG A 690 6.41 0.40 6.16
CA ARG A 690 6.24 -0.94 5.56
C ARG A 690 5.08 -1.68 6.22
N ILE A 691 3.90 -1.07 6.15
CA ILE A 691 2.71 -1.52 6.88
C ILE A 691 2.15 -2.86 6.37
N HIS A 692 2.40 -3.22 5.10
CA HIS A 692 2.00 -4.51 4.56
C HIS A 692 2.84 -5.67 5.13
N GLU A 693 4.15 -5.46 5.28
CA GLU A 693 5.06 -6.40 5.92
C GLU A 693 4.74 -6.54 7.42
N ALA A 694 4.47 -5.44 8.11
CA ALA A 694 3.96 -5.47 9.49
C ALA A 694 2.64 -6.25 9.59
N ARG A 695 1.69 -6.02 8.67
CA ARG A 695 0.41 -6.74 8.65
C ARG A 695 0.60 -8.24 8.41
N GLY A 696 1.49 -8.64 7.50
CA GLY A 696 1.81 -10.04 7.24
C GLY A 696 2.43 -10.74 8.46
N ILE A 697 3.31 -10.07 9.20
CA ILE A 697 3.86 -10.58 10.47
C ILE A 697 2.74 -10.74 11.51
N PHE A 698 1.87 -9.73 11.67
CA PHE A 698 0.76 -9.78 12.64
C PHE A 698 -0.19 -10.95 12.34
N GLU A 699 -0.49 -11.19 11.06
CA GLU A 699 -1.34 -12.30 10.65
C GLU A 699 -0.66 -13.66 10.85
N GLY A 700 0.65 -13.76 10.63
CA GLY A 700 1.46 -14.97 10.85
C GLY A 700 1.82 -15.30 12.31
N MET A 701 1.66 -14.38 13.26
CA MET A 701 1.92 -14.64 14.68
C MET A 701 0.94 -15.69 15.24
N PRO A 702 1.41 -16.79 15.86
CA PRO A 702 0.55 -17.89 16.34
C PRO A 702 -0.25 -17.52 17.58
N GLU A 703 0.31 -16.65 18.43
CA GLU A 703 -0.36 -16.01 19.55
C GLU A 703 -0.20 -14.50 19.45
N ARG A 704 -1.24 -13.75 19.84
CA ARG A 704 -1.29 -12.28 19.80
C ARG A 704 -1.69 -11.76 21.17
N ASP A 705 -1.14 -10.62 21.54
CA ASP A 705 -1.43 -9.97 22.81
C ASP A 705 -1.80 -8.49 22.59
N VAL A 706 -2.12 -7.80 23.68
CA VAL A 706 -2.45 -6.37 23.64
C VAL A 706 -1.28 -5.55 23.08
N VAL A 707 -0.02 -5.97 23.28
CA VAL A 707 1.15 -5.28 22.73
C VAL A 707 1.23 -5.42 21.21
N SER A 708 1.13 -6.64 20.67
CA SER A 708 1.18 -6.87 19.22
C SER A 708 0.04 -6.16 18.48
N CYS A 709 -1.18 -6.25 19.01
CA CYS A 709 -2.34 -5.54 18.49
C CYS A 709 -2.19 -4.01 18.60
N THR A 710 -1.59 -3.50 19.69
CA THR A 710 -1.34 -2.05 19.84
C THR A 710 -0.30 -1.55 18.86
N ALA A 711 0.78 -2.30 18.61
CA ALA A 711 1.82 -1.93 17.65
C ALA A 711 1.23 -1.74 16.24
N ILE A 712 0.45 -2.71 15.76
CA ILE A 712 -0.16 -2.62 14.42
C ILE A 712 -1.26 -1.55 14.34
N ILE A 713 -2.11 -1.38 15.37
CA ILE A 713 -3.11 -0.29 15.44
C ILE A 713 -2.42 1.08 15.44
N SER A 714 -1.30 1.24 16.17
CA SER A 714 -0.53 2.49 16.18
C SER A 714 0.13 2.75 14.84
N GLY A 715 0.63 1.72 14.16
CA GLY A 715 1.19 1.81 12.81
C GLY A 715 0.17 2.34 11.79
N TYR A 716 -1.02 1.74 11.72
CA TYR A 716 -2.09 2.21 10.83
C TYR A 716 -2.51 3.65 11.17
N ALA A 717 -2.69 4.00 12.45
CA ALA A 717 -3.07 5.35 12.88
C ALA A 717 -1.99 6.42 12.61
N GLN A 718 -0.70 6.07 12.69
CA GLN A 718 0.41 6.98 12.36
C GLN A 718 0.53 7.26 10.85
N LEU A 719 0.09 6.31 10.02
CA LEU A 719 0.08 6.44 8.56
C LEU A 719 -1.23 7.04 8.00
N GLY A 720 -2.17 7.42 8.86
CA GLY A 720 -3.49 7.96 8.45
C GLY A 720 -4.43 6.92 7.84
N LEU A 721 -4.15 5.63 8.05
CA LEU A 721 -4.98 4.49 7.66
C LEU A 721 -5.98 4.20 8.79
N ASP A 722 -6.83 5.20 9.04
CA ASP A 722 -7.62 5.30 10.26
C ASP A 722 -8.81 4.30 10.28
N GLU A 723 -9.34 3.94 9.10
CA GLU A 723 -10.45 2.99 8.97
C GLU A 723 -9.97 1.57 9.36
N GLU A 724 -8.76 1.19 8.96
CA GLU A 724 -8.06 -0.07 9.28
C GLU A 724 -7.66 -0.16 10.76
N ALA A 725 -7.12 0.93 11.33
CA ALA A 725 -6.78 1.01 12.76
C ALA A 725 -8.02 0.77 13.66
N LEU A 726 -9.17 1.31 13.25
CA LEU A 726 -10.44 1.14 13.95
C LEU A 726 -11.04 -0.27 13.78
N GLU A 727 -10.86 -0.92 12.63
CA GLU A 727 -11.28 -2.31 12.43
C GLU A 727 -10.48 -3.29 13.30
N LEU A 728 -9.16 -3.12 13.40
CA LEU A 728 -8.30 -3.90 14.28
C LEU A 728 -8.59 -3.66 15.77
N PHE A 729 -8.94 -2.43 16.17
CA PHE A 729 -9.40 -2.19 17.55
C PHE A 729 -10.73 -2.91 17.85
N ARG A 730 -11.66 -2.92 16.89
CA ARG A 730 -12.89 -3.72 16.99
C ARG A 730 -12.61 -5.23 16.99
N GLU A 731 -11.48 -5.68 16.46
CA GLU A 731 -11.00 -7.08 16.54
C GLU A 731 -10.52 -7.42 17.94
N LEU A 732 -9.60 -6.63 18.47
CA LEU A 732 -9.11 -6.71 19.85
C LEU A 732 -10.27 -6.79 20.86
N GLN A 733 -11.29 -5.95 20.70
CA GLN A 733 -12.49 -5.97 21.54
C GLN A 733 -13.37 -7.23 21.35
N ARG A 734 -13.45 -7.78 20.12
CA ARG A 734 -14.20 -9.02 19.83
C ARG A 734 -13.51 -10.27 20.41
N GLU A 735 -12.19 -10.25 20.50
CA GLU A 735 -11.37 -11.30 21.09
C GLU A 735 -11.31 -11.22 22.63
N GLY A 736 -12.01 -10.25 23.24
CA GLY A 736 -12.10 -10.08 24.69
C GLY A 736 -10.87 -9.45 25.33
N MET A 737 -9.89 -9.01 24.54
CA MET A 737 -8.72 -8.30 25.04
C MET A 737 -9.10 -6.90 25.56
N ILE A 738 -8.40 -6.46 26.61
CA ILE A 738 -8.57 -5.12 27.19
C ILE A 738 -7.41 -4.23 26.72
N GLY A 739 -7.73 -3.17 25.99
CA GLY A 739 -6.73 -2.19 25.53
C GLY A 739 -6.03 -1.50 26.70
N ASN A 740 -4.76 -1.14 26.52
CA ASN A 740 -4.01 -0.30 27.44
C ASN A 740 -4.10 1.18 27.03
N TYR A 741 -3.49 2.08 27.80
CA TYR A 741 -3.55 3.52 27.52
C TYR A 741 -2.95 3.92 26.16
N VAL A 742 -1.97 3.16 25.63
CA VAL A 742 -1.38 3.35 24.30
C VAL A 742 -2.33 2.86 23.21
N THR A 743 -3.05 1.75 23.44
CA THR A 743 -4.12 1.28 22.55
C THR A 743 -5.18 2.37 22.38
N TYR A 744 -5.71 2.92 23.48
CA TYR A 744 -6.72 3.99 23.40
C TYR A 744 -6.17 5.29 22.81
N ALA A 745 -4.91 5.67 23.09
CA ALA A 745 -4.27 6.84 22.47
C ALA A 745 -4.16 6.69 20.94
N SER A 746 -3.78 5.51 20.45
CA SER A 746 -3.69 5.19 19.01
C SER A 746 -5.08 5.21 18.34
N VAL A 747 -6.09 4.63 18.99
CA VAL A 747 -7.49 4.64 18.50
C VAL A 747 -8.07 6.05 18.47
N LEU A 748 -7.81 6.86 19.50
CA LEU A 748 -8.21 8.27 19.50
C LEU A 748 -7.53 9.06 18.39
N THR A 749 -6.27 8.73 18.04
CA THR A 749 -5.56 9.33 16.91
C THR A 749 -6.22 8.97 15.57
N ALA A 750 -6.61 7.71 15.36
CA ALA A 750 -7.38 7.31 14.17
C ALA A 750 -8.75 8.01 14.10
N LEU A 751 -9.49 8.07 15.20
CA LEU A 751 -10.79 8.76 15.27
C LEU A 751 -10.65 10.28 15.03
N SER A 752 -9.51 10.86 15.43
CA SER A 752 -9.11 12.25 15.17
C SER A 752 -8.86 12.51 13.67
N GLY A 753 -8.24 11.55 12.98
CA GLY A 753 -8.08 11.57 11.52
C GLY A 753 -9.43 11.53 10.80
N LEU A 754 -10.29 10.55 11.13
CA LEU A 754 -11.67 10.39 10.61
C LEU A 754 -12.63 11.54 10.96
N ALA A 755 -12.32 12.34 11.98
CA ALA A 755 -13.22 13.30 12.63
C ALA A 755 -14.50 12.67 13.24
N ALA A 756 -14.45 11.39 13.62
CA ALA A 756 -15.58 10.59 14.07
C ALA A 756 -15.97 10.88 15.54
N LEU A 757 -16.52 12.07 15.79
CA LEU A 757 -16.77 12.64 17.12
C LEU A 757 -17.53 11.70 18.07
N ASP A 758 -18.59 11.05 17.59
CA ASP A 758 -19.48 10.25 18.46
C ASP A 758 -18.93 8.85 18.75
N LEU A 759 -18.04 8.31 17.91
CA LEU A 759 -17.18 7.17 18.25
C LEU A 759 -16.08 7.60 19.23
N GLY A 760 -15.47 8.77 19.03
CA GLY A 760 -14.52 9.37 19.98
C GLY A 760 -15.09 9.55 21.39
N ARG A 761 -16.36 9.96 21.48
CA ARG A 761 -17.12 10.03 22.75
C ARG A 761 -17.38 8.66 23.37
N GLN A 762 -17.70 7.65 22.56
CA GLN A 762 -17.87 6.27 23.05
C GLN A 762 -16.55 5.72 23.61
N VAL A 763 -15.43 5.92 22.91
CA VAL A 763 -14.10 5.52 23.40
C VAL A 763 -13.71 6.31 24.66
N HIS A 764 -13.96 7.61 24.72
CA HIS A 764 -13.71 8.41 25.93
C HIS A 764 -14.54 7.93 27.13
N ASN A 765 -15.84 7.66 26.94
CA ASN A 765 -16.70 7.11 27.99
C ASN A 765 -16.29 5.69 28.42
N HIS A 766 -15.70 4.90 27.52
CA HIS A 766 -15.14 3.59 27.84
C HIS A 766 -13.82 3.72 28.63
N VAL A 767 -12.95 4.67 28.29
CA VAL A 767 -11.75 5.04 29.06
C VAL A 767 -12.10 5.52 30.47
N LEU A 768 -13.14 6.35 30.62
CA LEU A 768 -13.64 6.80 31.93
C LEU A 768 -14.29 5.69 32.77
N ARG A 769 -14.55 4.51 32.18
CA ARG A 769 -15.14 3.34 32.84
C ARG A 769 -14.16 2.18 33.03
N SER A 770 -13.01 2.19 32.36
CA SER A 770 -11.91 1.30 32.69
C SER A 770 -11.13 1.85 33.89
N GLN A 771 -10.51 0.99 34.68
CA GLN A 771 -9.76 1.39 35.88
C GLN A 771 -8.35 1.91 35.53
N LEU A 772 -8.22 2.63 34.41
CA LEU A 772 -6.95 3.21 33.98
C LEU A 772 -6.64 4.49 34.78
N PRO A 773 -5.40 4.64 35.29
CA PRO A 773 -4.91 5.93 35.79
C PRO A 773 -5.02 7.06 34.75
N SER A 774 -5.05 8.30 35.23
CA SER A 774 -5.07 9.48 34.36
C SER A 774 -3.68 9.72 33.76
N TYR A 775 -3.43 9.13 32.59
CA TYR A 775 -2.18 9.30 31.86
C TYR A 775 -2.21 10.54 30.98
N VAL A 776 -1.25 11.45 31.17
CA VAL A 776 -1.07 12.69 30.37
C VAL A 776 -1.07 12.42 28.86
N VAL A 777 -0.45 11.32 28.40
CA VAL A 777 -0.46 10.91 26.98
C VAL A 777 -1.89 10.68 26.46
N LEU A 778 -2.73 10.00 27.25
CA LEU A 778 -4.11 9.70 26.87
C LEU A 778 -4.99 10.96 26.91
N GLN A 779 -4.75 11.86 27.86
CA GLN A 779 -5.37 13.19 27.90
C GLN A 779 -4.98 14.04 26.67
N ASN A 780 -3.72 14.01 26.25
CA ASN A 780 -3.26 14.69 25.04
C ASN A 780 -3.93 14.14 23.77
N SER A 781 -4.07 12.81 23.64
CA SER A 781 -4.82 12.20 22.53
C SER A 781 -6.32 12.54 22.55
N LEU A 782 -6.92 12.73 23.73
CA LEU A 782 -8.29 13.23 23.85
C LEU A 782 -8.42 14.71 23.44
N ILE A 783 -7.47 15.57 23.84
CA ILE A 783 -7.39 16.97 23.43
C ILE A 783 -7.31 17.08 21.91
N ASP A 784 -6.42 16.30 21.28
CA ASP A 784 -6.26 16.22 19.83
C ASP A 784 -7.55 15.76 19.15
N MET A 785 -8.09 14.59 19.55
CA MET A 785 -9.32 14.02 19.00
C MET A 785 -10.50 14.99 19.11
N TYR A 786 -10.77 15.58 20.28
CA TYR A 786 -11.87 16.53 20.39
C TYR A 786 -11.66 17.79 19.56
N SER A 787 -10.41 18.27 19.36
CA SER A 787 -10.15 19.44 18.52
C SER A 787 -10.38 19.16 17.02
N LYS A 788 -9.87 18.03 16.50
CA LYS A 788 -9.99 17.60 15.09
C LYS A 788 -11.34 16.95 14.75
N CYS A 789 -12.13 16.59 15.76
CA CYS A 789 -13.56 16.28 15.64
C CYS A 789 -14.46 17.52 15.76
N GLY A 790 -13.90 18.74 15.72
CA GLY A 790 -14.64 20.01 15.72
C GLY A 790 -15.18 20.46 17.08
N SER A 791 -14.84 19.78 18.17
CA SER A 791 -15.41 19.92 19.51
C SER A 791 -14.44 20.59 20.50
N LEU A 792 -13.90 21.74 20.12
CA LEU A 792 -12.83 22.47 20.83
C LEU A 792 -13.15 22.77 22.32
N THR A 793 -14.43 22.98 22.67
CA THR A 793 -14.86 23.17 24.07
C THR A 793 -14.57 21.97 24.97
N TYR A 794 -14.67 20.74 24.46
CA TYR A 794 -14.31 19.53 25.21
C TYR A 794 -12.80 19.33 25.29
N SER A 795 -12.09 19.63 24.19
CA SER A 795 -10.62 19.66 24.16
C SER A 795 -10.07 20.59 25.25
N ARG A 796 -10.59 21.83 25.33
CA ARG A 796 -10.21 22.81 26.36
C ARG A 796 -10.55 22.37 27.78
N ARG A 797 -11.76 21.83 28.02
CA ARG A 797 -12.16 21.29 29.34
C ARG A 797 -11.23 20.17 29.83
N ILE A 798 -10.74 19.32 28.93
CA ILE A 798 -9.78 18.28 29.30
C ILE A 798 -8.45 18.94 29.69
N PHE A 799 -7.92 19.83 28.86
CA PHE A 799 -6.69 20.59 29.15
C PHE A 799 -6.75 21.32 30.52
N ASP A 800 -7.83 22.03 30.82
CA ASP A 800 -7.98 22.75 32.10
C ASP A 800 -8.12 21.83 33.33
N SER A 801 -8.49 20.56 33.12
CA SER A 801 -8.58 19.54 34.20
C SER A 801 -7.27 18.77 34.44
N MET A 802 -6.22 19.02 33.64
CA MET A 802 -4.93 18.36 33.79
C MET A 802 -4.13 18.94 34.97
N THR A 803 -3.90 18.11 35.99
CA THR A 803 -3.05 18.44 37.15
C THR A 803 -1.60 18.72 36.76
N GLU A 804 -1.08 17.97 35.78
CA GLU A 804 0.22 18.16 35.16
C GLU A 804 0.06 18.36 33.66
N ARG A 805 0.66 19.42 33.11
CA ARG A 805 0.62 19.76 31.67
C ARG A 805 2.04 19.78 31.12
N THR A 806 2.32 18.86 30.20
CA THR A 806 3.61 18.78 29.48
C THR A 806 3.60 19.71 28.27
N VAL A 807 4.77 19.97 27.66
CA VAL A 807 4.85 20.77 26.41
C VAL A 807 3.91 20.21 25.32
N ILE A 808 3.80 18.87 25.21
CA ILE A 808 2.85 18.18 24.32
C ILE A 808 1.38 18.56 24.63
N SER A 809 1.02 18.72 25.90
CA SER A 809 -0.33 19.14 26.33
C SER A 809 -0.65 20.57 25.88
N TRP A 810 0.32 21.49 25.98
CA TRP A 810 0.18 22.85 25.45
C TRP A 810 0.11 22.86 23.93
N ASN A 811 1.04 22.17 23.26
CA ASN A 811 1.11 22.09 21.79
C ASN A 811 -0.18 21.52 21.19
N ALA A 812 -0.76 20.46 21.78
CA ALA A 812 -2.05 19.90 21.34
C ALA A 812 -3.19 20.94 21.40
N MET A 813 -3.23 21.77 22.44
CA MET A 813 -4.25 22.82 22.61
C MET A 813 -3.99 24.03 21.69
N LEU A 814 -2.74 24.46 21.54
CA LEU A 814 -2.32 25.55 20.65
C LEU A 814 -2.60 25.21 19.17
N VAL A 815 -2.23 24.00 18.72
CA VAL A 815 -2.57 23.48 17.38
C VAL A 815 -4.10 23.35 17.22
N GLY A 816 -4.81 22.94 18.27
CA GLY A 816 -6.28 22.89 18.31
C GLY A 816 -6.93 24.24 18.03
N TYR A 817 -6.54 25.30 18.74
CA TYR A 817 -7.04 26.66 18.49
C TYR A 817 -6.59 27.19 17.10
N SER A 818 -5.31 26.98 16.72
CA SER A 818 -4.78 27.42 15.43
C SER A 818 -5.59 26.87 14.26
N LYS A 819 -5.86 25.55 14.25
CA LYS A 819 -6.67 24.92 13.19
C LYS A 819 -8.12 25.37 13.15
N HIS A 820 -8.64 26.02 14.20
CA HIS A 820 -9.99 26.61 14.22
C HIS A 820 -10.02 28.10 13.81
N GLY A 821 -8.85 28.72 13.60
CA GLY A 821 -8.71 30.15 13.28
C GLY A 821 -8.58 31.08 14.49
N MET A 822 -8.52 30.51 15.70
CA MET A 822 -8.57 31.25 16.96
C MET A 822 -7.18 31.78 17.35
N GLY A 823 -6.65 32.68 16.52
CA GLY A 823 -5.29 33.22 16.65
C GLY A 823 -5.06 34.05 17.91
N ARG A 824 -6.09 34.74 18.43
CA ARG A 824 -5.96 35.53 19.67
C ARG A 824 -5.80 34.59 20.86
N GLU A 825 -6.63 33.57 20.89
CA GLU A 825 -6.68 32.52 21.91
C GLU A 825 -5.38 31.70 21.93
N VAL A 826 -4.71 31.51 20.78
CA VAL A 826 -3.36 30.92 20.72
C VAL A 826 -2.31 31.84 21.36
N VAL A 827 -2.30 33.14 21.04
CA VAL A 827 -1.35 34.10 21.61
C VAL A 827 -1.57 34.28 23.11
N GLU A 828 -2.82 34.30 23.57
CA GLU A 828 -3.19 34.33 25.00
C GLU A 828 -2.78 33.04 25.72
N LEU A 829 -2.98 31.86 25.11
CA LEU A 829 -2.57 30.58 25.70
C LEU A 829 -1.05 30.42 25.74
N PHE A 830 -0.33 30.90 24.72
CA PHE A 830 1.14 30.94 24.70
C PHE A 830 1.70 31.91 25.75
N LYS A 831 1.04 33.06 25.96
CA LYS A 831 1.36 33.98 27.05
C LYS A 831 1.17 33.27 28.41
N LEU A 832 0.04 32.60 28.63
CA LEU A 832 -0.22 31.84 29.86
C LEU A 832 0.82 30.74 30.10
N MET A 833 1.26 30.03 29.06
CA MET A 833 2.33 29.03 29.13
C MET A 833 3.64 29.63 29.66
N ARG A 834 4.02 30.80 29.14
CA ARG A 834 5.20 31.56 29.59
C ARG A 834 5.05 32.12 31.01
N GLU A 835 3.85 32.56 31.39
CA GLU A 835 3.56 33.10 32.73
C GLU A 835 3.51 31.99 33.80
N GLU A 836 3.06 30.77 33.47
CA GLU A 836 3.18 29.62 34.38
C GLU A 836 4.63 29.14 34.56
N ASN A 837 5.48 29.27 33.53
CA ASN A 837 6.92 28.96 33.52
C ASN A 837 7.30 27.54 34.02
N LYS A 838 6.35 26.58 34.02
CA LYS A 838 6.57 25.18 34.41
C LYS A 838 7.21 24.33 33.32
N VAL A 839 7.00 24.73 32.06
CA VAL A 839 7.55 24.12 30.85
C VAL A 839 7.99 25.22 29.91
N LYS A 840 9.06 24.99 29.15
CA LYS A 840 9.50 25.89 28.10
C LYS A 840 8.74 25.63 26.80
N PRO A 841 8.53 26.64 25.94
CA PRO A 841 8.23 26.43 24.54
C PRO A 841 9.31 25.57 23.86
N ASP A 842 8.88 24.70 22.94
CA ASP A 842 9.74 24.01 21.98
C ASP A 842 9.49 24.55 20.56
N SER A 843 10.24 24.06 19.56
CA SER A 843 10.00 24.37 18.14
C SER A 843 8.53 24.17 17.76
N ILE A 844 7.90 23.08 18.17
CA ILE A 844 6.49 22.77 17.86
C ILE A 844 5.54 23.80 18.50
N THR A 845 5.84 24.32 19.69
CA THR A 845 5.11 25.44 20.31
C THR A 845 5.16 26.68 19.43
N LEU A 846 6.37 27.07 19.00
CA LEU A 846 6.60 28.29 18.23
C LEU A 846 5.97 28.19 16.83
N LEU A 847 6.12 27.04 16.17
CA LEU A 847 5.47 26.71 14.90
C LEU A 847 3.93 26.83 15.00
N ALA A 848 3.32 26.30 16.06
CA ALA A 848 1.87 26.38 16.27
C ALA A 848 1.39 27.84 16.43
N VAL A 849 2.17 28.68 17.11
CA VAL A 849 1.86 30.11 17.32
C VAL A 849 2.08 30.93 16.05
N LEU A 850 3.14 30.68 15.27
CA LEU A 850 3.36 31.32 13.97
C LEU A 850 2.27 30.95 12.96
N SER A 851 1.89 29.68 12.87
CA SER A 851 0.75 29.22 12.08
C SER A 851 -0.55 29.91 12.49
N ALA A 852 -0.80 30.09 13.79
CA ALA A 852 -1.98 30.79 14.28
C ALA A 852 -1.97 32.29 13.95
N CYS A 853 -0.80 32.95 14.01
CA CYS A 853 -0.64 34.33 13.56
C CYS A 853 -0.91 34.45 12.06
N SER A 854 -0.42 33.49 11.26
CA SER A 854 -0.67 33.40 9.82
C SER A 854 -2.17 33.24 9.51
N HIS A 855 -2.86 32.31 10.18
CA HIS A 855 -4.26 32.02 9.92
C HIS A 855 -5.26 32.97 10.60
N GLY A 856 -4.76 33.89 11.44
CA GLY A 856 -5.51 34.92 12.16
C GLY A 856 -5.17 36.38 11.78
N GLY A 857 -4.31 36.59 10.77
CA GLY A 857 -4.00 37.93 10.24
C GLY A 857 -3.09 38.78 11.15
N MET A 858 -2.23 38.16 11.94
CA MET A 858 -1.42 38.85 12.96
C MET A 858 0.04 39.04 12.54
N GLU A 859 0.25 39.63 11.36
CA GLU A 859 1.56 39.92 10.75
C GLU A 859 2.60 40.43 11.75
N ASN A 860 2.30 41.52 12.47
CA ASN A 860 3.24 42.13 13.41
C ASN A 860 3.59 41.21 14.58
N LYS A 861 2.64 40.39 15.08
CA LYS A 861 2.87 39.46 16.19
C LYS A 861 3.62 38.21 15.74
N GLY A 862 3.34 37.72 14.54
CA GLY A 862 4.06 36.59 13.94
C GLY A 862 5.52 36.95 13.64
N LEU A 863 5.76 38.13 13.07
CA LEU A 863 7.12 38.64 12.84
C LEU A 863 7.87 38.85 14.16
N GLU A 864 7.26 39.48 15.18
CA GLU A 864 7.86 39.65 16.52
C GLU A 864 8.30 38.30 17.14
N ILE A 865 7.45 37.26 17.05
CA ILE A 865 7.75 35.94 17.62
C ILE A 865 8.85 35.21 16.83
N PHE A 866 8.89 35.37 15.51
CA PHE A 866 9.99 34.84 14.69
C PHE A 866 11.32 35.56 14.98
N ASP A 867 11.27 36.88 15.17
CA ASP A 867 12.41 37.73 15.55
C ASP A 867 12.99 37.33 16.92
N ASP A 868 12.14 37.11 17.93
CA ASP A 868 12.54 36.59 19.24
C ASP A 868 13.20 35.20 19.13
N MET A 869 12.68 34.33 18.26
CA MET A 869 13.23 33.00 17.99
C MET A 869 14.60 33.09 17.30
N ALA A 870 14.76 33.94 16.29
CA ALA A 870 16.04 34.20 15.64
C ALA A 870 17.09 34.78 16.61
N LYS A 871 16.65 35.56 17.61
CA LYS A 871 17.48 36.06 18.73
C LYS A 871 17.70 35.01 19.84
N LYS A 872 17.25 33.76 19.64
CA LYS A 872 17.32 32.62 20.56
C LYS A 872 16.69 32.87 21.94
N MET A 873 15.73 33.80 22.04
CA MET A 873 15.13 34.20 23.33
C MET A 873 14.30 33.08 24.00
N TYR A 874 13.91 32.06 23.23
CA TYR A 874 13.25 30.85 23.74
C TYR A 874 14.22 29.70 24.03
N GLY A 875 15.44 29.74 23.49
CA GLY A 875 16.42 28.64 23.49
C GLY A 875 16.46 27.81 22.20
N GLU A 876 15.42 27.93 21.37
CA GLU A 876 15.26 27.25 20.08
C GLU A 876 15.74 28.13 18.90
N GLU A 877 16.12 27.51 17.78
CA GLU A 877 16.51 28.20 16.53
C GLU A 877 15.45 28.02 15.42
N PRO A 878 15.25 28.98 14.51
CA PRO A 878 14.26 28.86 13.43
C PRO A 878 14.55 27.70 12.45
N GLU A 879 13.76 26.63 12.54
CA GLU A 879 13.77 25.50 11.58
C GLU A 879 12.95 25.83 10.31
N MET A 880 13.11 25.02 9.26
CA MET A 880 12.50 25.16 7.92
C MET A 880 11.00 25.51 7.95
N GLU A 881 10.24 24.85 8.82
CA GLU A 881 8.80 24.96 8.99
C GLU A 881 8.38 26.35 9.51
N HIS A 882 9.22 26.99 10.33
CA HIS A 882 8.98 28.34 10.87
C HIS A 882 9.08 29.39 9.77
N TYR A 883 10.10 29.30 8.91
CA TYR A 883 10.22 30.14 7.71
C TYR A 883 9.00 29.93 6.79
N GLY A 884 8.55 28.68 6.61
CA GLY A 884 7.33 28.38 5.85
C GLY A 884 6.08 29.07 6.40
N CYS A 885 5.94 29.16 7.73
CA CYS A 885 4.85 29.91 8.36
C CYS A 885 4.97 31.43 8.17
N VAL A 886 6.18 32.00 8.14
CA VAL A 886 6.38 33.44 7.84
C VAL A 886 6.09 33.73 6.36
N VAL A 887 6.41 32.82 5.44
CA VAL A 887 6.04 32.94 4.02
C VAL A 887 4.52 32.88 3.81
N ASP A 888 3.82 31.97 4.50
CA ASP A 888 2.34 31.92 4.48
C ASP A 888 1.74 33.19 5.15
N LEU A 889 2.33 33.71 6.23
CA LEU A 889 1.93 34.96 6.90
C LEU A 889 2.02 36.18 5.97
N LEU A 890 3.20 36.43 5.38
CA LEU A 890 3.45 37.55 4.46
C LEU A 890 2.65 37.39 3.16
N GLY A 891 2.56 36.17 2.63
CA GLY A 891 1.77 35.85 1.45
C GLY A 891 0.28 36.13 1.64
N ARG A 892 -0.31 35.75 2.79
CA ARG A 892 -1.71 36.07 3.11
C ARG A 892 -1.94 37.56 3.25
N ALA A 893 -1.02 38.30 3.85
CA ALA A 893 -1.05 39.76 3.98
C ALA A 893 -0.91 40.50 2.63
N GLY A 894 -0.67 39.80 1.51
CA GLY A 894 -0.49 40.41 0.19
C GLY A 894 0.94 40.94 -0.05
N ARG A 895 1.83 40.79 0.93
CA ARG A 895 3.25 41.17 0.91
C ARG A 895 4.08 40.11 0.17
N VAL A 896 3.60 39.74 -1.02
CA VAL A 896 4.11 38.63 -1.86
C VAL A 896 5.56 38.87 -2.29
N ASP A 897 5.93 40.11 -2.58
CA ASP A 897 7.28 40.45 -3.03
C ASP A 897 8.27 40.40 -1.85
N GLU A 898 7.87 40.86 -0.67
CA GLU A 898 8.65 40.69 0.57
C GLU A 898 8.77 39.22 0.98
N ALA A 899 7.71 38.41 0.78
CA ALA A 899 7.78 36.97 0.99
C ALA A 899 8.78 36.29 0.05
N LEU A 900 8.92 36.76 -1.19
CA LEU A 900 9.94 36.27 -2.14
C LEU A 900 11.36 36.67 -1.71
N GLU A 901 11.59 37.91 -1.26
CA GLU A 901 12.89 38.33 -0.72
C GLU A 901 13.24 37.60 0.59
N PHE A 902 12.25 37.35 1.46
CA PHE A 902 12.42 36.53 2.66
C PHE A 902 12.85 35.09 2.31
N ILE A 903 12.26 34.47 1.28
CA ILE A 903 12.70 33.16 0.77
C ILE A 903 14.16 33.21 0.27
N LYS A 904 14.55 34.25 -0.48
CA LYS A 904 15.93 34.41 -0.96
C LYS A 904 16.95 34.62 0.16
N ALA A 905 16.52 35.18 1.30
CA ALA A 905 17.35 35.41 2.47
C ALA A 905 17.46 34.19 3.42
N MET A 906 16.83 33.06 3.09
CA MET A 906 16.86 31.87 3.94
C MET A 906 18.25 31.20 3.97
N PRO A 907 18.69 30.64 5.11
CA PRO A 907 19.97 29.93 5.22
C PRO A 907 19.96 28.52 4.63
N PHE A 908 18.84 28.06 4.07
CA PHE A 908 18.62 26.71 3.53
C PHE A 908 17.84 26.78 2.21
N GLU A 909 18.00 25.79 1.32
CA GLU A 909 17.18 25.68 0.10
C GLU A 909 15.70 25.48 0.47
N PRO A 910 14.74 26.27 -0.08
CA PRO A 910 13.35 26.22 0.36
C PRO A 910 12.60 25.02 -0.23
N THR A 911 11.88 24.29 0.62
CA THR A 911 11.07 23.12 0.22
C THR A 911 9.87 23.49 -0.65
N ALA A 912 9.33 22.51 -1.38
CA ALA A 912 8.12 22.67 -2.18
C ALA A 912 6.91 23.17 -1.37
N ALA A 913 6.82 22.88 -0.07
CA ALA A 913 5.77 23.43 0.80
C ALA A 913 5.84 24.96 0.94
N ILE A 914 7.05 25.54 0.99
CA ILE A 914 7.27 26.99 1.10
C ILE A 914 6.91 27.67 -0.23
N TRP A 915 7.42 27.14 -1.34
CA TRP A 915 7.06 27.61 -2.68
C TRP A 915 5.55 27.46 -2.96
N GLY A 916 4.93 26.36 -2.54
CA GLY A 916 3.49 26.11 -2.68
C GLY A 916 2.62 27.12 -1.92
N SER A 917 3.06 27.52 -0.72
CA SER A 917 2.42 28.60 0.05
C SER A 917 2.50 29.95 -0.69
N LEU A 918 3.68 30.32 -1.21
CA LEU A 918 3.85 31.56 -1.96
C LEU A 918 3.05 31.55 -3.28
N LEU A 919 3.02 30.43 -4.02
CA LEU A 919 2.18 30.29 -5.21
C LEU A 919 0.69 30.42 -4.87
N GLY A 920 0.26 29.84 -3.75
CA GLY A 920 -1.08 29.97 -3.21
C GLY A 920 -1.47 31.43 -2.94
N ALA A 921 -0.55 32.21 -2.36
CA ALA A 921 -0.70 33.64 -2.14
C ALA A 921 -0.72 34.44 -3.46
N CYS A 922 0.16 34.12 -4.41
CA CYS A 922 0.20 34.78 -5.73
C CYS A 922 -1.14 34.67 -6.47
N ARG A 923 -1.82 33.52 -6.34
CA ARG A 923 -3.16 33.28 -6.90
C ARG A 923 -4.28 34.00 -6.14
N VAL A 924 -4.11 34.31 -4.85
CA VAL A 924 -5.09 35.10 -4.07
C VAL A 924 -4.97 36.59 -4.40
N HIS A 925 -3.74 37.10 -4.56
CA HIS A 925 -3.44 38.52 -4.76
C HIS A 925 -3.12 38.88 -6.23
N SER A 926 -3.46 38.00 -7.17
CA SER A 926 -3.25 38.16 -8.64
C SER A 926 -1.83 38.56 -9.06
N LYS A 927 -0.81 38.15 -8.30
CA LYS A 927 0.62 38.42 -8.56
C LYS A 927 1.17 37.42 -9.59
N VAL A 928 0.77 37.61 -10.85
CA VAL A 928 1.04 36.65 -11.95
C VAL A 928 2.54 36.39 -12.15
N GLU A 929 3.39 37.42 -12.19
CA GLU A 929 4.81 37.29 -12.51
C GLU A 929 5.58 36.45 -11.47
N VAL A 930 5.39 36.74 -10.17
CA VAL A 930 5.98 35.96 -9.07
C VAL A 930 5.40 34.55 -9.05
N GLY A 931 4.09 34.40 -9.23
CA GLY A 931 3.45 33.08 -9.27
C GLY A 931 3.87 32.23 -10.47
N GLU A 932 4.20 32.84 -11.60
CA GLU A 932 4.73 32.15 -12.78
C GLU A 932 6.16 31.66 -12.54
N PHE A 933 7.04 32.47 -11.93
CA PHE A 933 8.38 32.05 -11.49
C PHE A 933 8.33 30.90 -10.47
N VAL A 934 7.57 31.07 -9.39
CA VAL A 934 7.43 30.06 -8.32
C VAL A 934 6.77 28.79 -8.85
N GLY A 935 5.76 28.94 -9.72
CA GLY A 935 5.06 27.84 -10.36
C GLY A 935 5.99 26.95 -11.17
N ARG A 936 6.86 27.52 -12.02
CA ARG A 936 7.83 26.72 -12.79
C ARG A 936 8.79 25.94 -11.88
N ARG A 937 9.37 26.59 -10.86
CA ARG A 937 10.28 25.92 -9.89
C ARG A 937 9.59 24.76 -9.14
N LEU A 938 8.29 24.85 -8.86
CA LEU A 938 7.52 23.73 -8.31
C LEU A 938 7.32 22.56 -9.27
N LEU A 939 7.22 22.80 -10.59
CA LEU A 939 7.10 21.74 -11.60
C LEU A 939 8.45 21.07 -11.96
N GLU A 940 9.55 21.67 -11.48
CA GLU A 940 10.91 21.12 -11.49
C GLU A 940 11.19 20.28 -10.24
N ILE A 941 10.78 20.76 -9.05
CA ILE A 941 11.01 20.06 -7.77
C ILE A 941 10.07 18.85 -7.58
N GLU A 942 8.78 18.99 -7.91
CA GLU A 942 7.76 17.92 -7.75
C GLU A 942 7.03 17.68 -9.09
N PRO A 943 7.70 17.08 -10.10
CA PRO A 943 7.16 16.96 -11.44
C PRO A 943 5.90 16.06 -11.54
N GLU A 944 5.62 15.23 -10.53
CA GLU A 944 4.44 14.37 -10.41
C GLU A 944 3.30 14.98 -9.58
N ASN A 945 3.52 16.06 -8.83
CA ASN A 945 2.51 16.63 -7.95
C ASN A 945 1.43 17.41 -8.72
N ALA A 946 0.29 16.76 -8.95
CA ALA A 946 -0.90 17.33 -9.60
C ALA A 946 -1.41 18.64 -8.96
N GLY A 947 -1.14 18.88 -7.67
CA GLY A 947 -1.51 20.12 -7.00
C GLY A 947 -0.83 21.34 -7.61
N ASN A 948 0.47 21.24 -7.92
CA ASN A 948 1.28 22.38 -8.38
C ASN A 948 0.83 22.86 -9.77
N TYR A 949 0.61 21.92 -10.70
CA TYR A 949 0.01 22.22 -12.01
C TYR A 949 -1.38 22.85 -11.89
N VAL A 950 -2.22 22.36 -10.97
CA VAL A 950 -3.57 22.89 -10.79
C VAL A 950 -3.53 24.31 -10.22
N ILE A 951 -2.65 24.63 -9.26
CA ILE A 951 -2.56 25.99 -8.71
C ILE A 951 -2.00 26.97 -9.77
N LEU A 952 -0.99 26.57 -10.55
CA LEU A 952 -0.45 27.40 -11.64
C LEU A 952 -1.48 27.61 -12.77
N SER A 953 -2.17 26.55 -13.20
CA SER A 953 -3.29 26.66 -14.16
C SER A 953 -4.41 27.56 -13.63
N ASN A 954 -4.70 27.50 -12.33
CA ASN A 954 -5.70 28.36 -11.69
C ASN A 954 -5.26 29.84 -11.64
N LEU A 955 -3.97 30.13 -11.43
CA LEU A 955 -3.41 31.48 -11.50
C LEU A 955 -3.59 32.08 -12.90
N TYR A 956 -3.19 31.34 -13.94
CA TYR A 956 -3.37 31.78 -15.33
C TYR A 956 -4.85 31.98 -15.69
N ALA A 957 -5.74 31.09 -15.26
CA ALA A 957 -7.19 31.25 -15.46
C ALA A 957 -7.73 32.52 -14.77
N SER A 958 -7.32 32.81 -13.54
CA SER A 958 -7.71 34.04 -12.83
C SER A 958 -7.17 35.33 -13.47
N ALA A 959 -6.13 35.22 -14.32
CA ALA A 959 -5.55 36.33 -15.08
C ALA A 959 -6.03 36.39 -16.55
N GLY A 960 -6.97 35.53 -16.96
CA GLY A 960 -7.43 35.44 -18.36
C GLY A 960 -6.40 34.88 -19.35
N LYS A 961 -5.27 34.35 -18.87
CA LYS A 961 -4.18 33.74 -19.68
C LYS A 961 -4.57 32.34 -20.16
N TRP A 962 -5.61 32.23 -20.99
CA TRP A 962 -6.16 30.93 -21.40
C TRP A 962 -5.19 30.05 -22.22
N GLU A 963 -4.24 30.63 -22.94
CA GLU A 963 -3.18 29.88 -23.63
C GLU A 963 -2.27 29.14 -22.63
N ASP A 964 -1.80 29.84 -21.60
CA ASP A 964 -0.97 29.25 -20.54
C ASP A 964 -1.75 28.18 -19.75
N VAL A 965 -3.07 28.35 -19.61
CA VAL A 965 -3.97 27.31 -19.07
C VAL A 965 -3.99 26.05 -19.94
N ARG A 966 -3.96 26.17 -21.28
CA ARG A 966 -3.85 25.01 -22.19
C ARG A 966 -2.49 24.35 -22.06
N GLY A 967 -1.40 25.12 -22.11
CA GLY A 967 -0.03 24.60 -21.99
C GLY A 967 0.22 23.82 -20.69
N VAL A 968 -0.25 24.31 -19.54
CA VAL A 968 -0.14 23.59 -18.26
C VAL A 968 -0.97 22.29 -18.27
N ARG A 969 -2.17 22.29 -18.85
CA ARG A 969 -3.02 21.09 -18.98
C ARG A 969 -2.43 20.05 -19.94
N GLU A 970 -1.72 20.47 -20.97
CA GLU A 970 -0.99 19.58 -21.88
C GLU A 970 0.27 19.00 -21.22
N LEU A 971 0.99 19.79 -20.42
CA LEU A 971 2.11 19.30 -19.62
C LEU A 971 1.67 18.24 -18.59
N MET A 972 0.51 18.42 -17.95
CA MET A 972 -0.09 17.39 -17.09
C MET A 972 -0.38 16.09 -17.84
N LYS A 973 -0.92 16.15 -19.07
CA LYS A 973 -1.13 14.96 -19.92
C LYS A 973 0.19 14.28 -20.25
N LYS A 974 1.20 15.06 -20.71
CA LYS A 974 2.52 14.54 -21.12
C LYS A 974 3.26 13.83 -19.98
N LYS A 975 3.08 14.28 -18.73
CA LYS A 975 3.66 13.66 -17.53
C LYS A 975 2.72 12.66 -16.82
N ILE A 976 1.55 12.34 -17.39
CA ILE A 976 0.57 11.38 -16.85
C ILE A 976 0.11 11.76 -15.41
N VAL A 977 -0.04 13.05 -15.15
CA VAL A 977 -0.31 13.60 -13.80
C VAL A 977 -1.82 13.65 -13.52
N ILE A 978 -2.30 12.77 -12.64
CA ILE A 978 -3.73 12.59 -12.31
C ILE A 978 -4.14 13.48 -11.12
N LYS A 979 -5.20 14.28 -11.29
CA LYS A 979 -5.78 15.14 -10.25
C LYS A 979 -6.76 14.39 -9.35
N GLU A 980 -6.62 14.50 -8.02
CA GLU A 980 -7.61 13.96 -7.07
C GLU A 980 -8.98 14.69 -7.21
N PRO A 981 -10.11 13.96 -7.32
CA PRO A 981 -11.43 14.57 -7.35
C PRO A 981 -11.86 15.12 -5.98
N GLY A 982 -12.44 16.33 -5.96
CA GLY A 982 -13.00 16.91 -4.75
C GLY A 982 -14.23 16.14 -4.25
N ARG A 983 -14.19 15.68 -2.99
CA ARG A 983 -15.28 14.97 -2.30
C ARG A 983 -15.52 15.54 -0.90
N SER A 984 -16.78 15.64 -0.51
CA SER A 984 -17.22 16.04 0.82
C SER A 984 -17.90 14.86 1.51
N ARG A 985 -17.62 14.62 2.79
CA ARG A 985 -18.22 13.56 3.63
C ARG A 985 -19.06 14.19 4.76
N ILE A 986 -20.16 13.56 5.13
CA ILE A 986 -21.01 13.89 6.29
C ILE A 986 -21.55 12.60 6.93
N GLU A 987 -21.44 12.47 8.25
CA GLU A 987 -21.98 11.34 9.00
C GLU A 987 -23.41 11.63 9.47
N VAL A 988 -24.35 10.73 9.17
CA VAL A 988 -25.73 10.74 9.68
C VAL A 988 -26.12 9.30 10.02
N ASP A 989 -26.75 9.07 11.18
CA ASP A 989 -27.19 7.74 11.64
C ASP A 989 -26.10 6.64 11.56
N GLN A 990 -24.85 7.01 11.88
CA GLN A 990 -23.63 6.16 11.78
C GLN A 990 -23.25 5.74 10.35
N ILE A 991 -23.83 6.37 9.33
CA ILE A 991 -23.53 6.17 7.90
C ILE A 991 -22.75 7.38 7.37
N LEU A 992 -21.61 7.13 6.73
CA LEU A 992 -20.73 8.17 6.19
C LEU A 992 -21.06 8.48 4.73
N HIS A 993 -21.99 9.42 4.53
CA HIS A 993 -22.43 9.85 3.20
C HIS A 993 -21.33 10.67 2.51
N THR A 994 -20.90 10.24 1.32
CA THR A 994 -19.91 10.94 0.49
C THR A 994 -20.60 11.57 -0.72
N PHE A 995 -20.21 12.81 -1.03
CA PHE A 995 -20.67 13.59 -2.18
C PHE A 995 -19.47 14.04 -3.02
N HIS A 996 -19.53 13.83 -4.33
CA HIS A 996 -18.59 14.37 -5.32
C HIS A 996 -19.13 15.65 -5.98
N ALA A 997 -18.27 16.37 -6.70
CA ALA A 997 -18.73 17.49 -7.53
C ALA A 997 -19.72 16.98 -8.60
N SER A 998 -20.89 17.62 -8.69
CA SER A 998 -22.03 17.22 -9.54
C SER A 998 -22.44 15.76 -9.36
N ASP A 999 -22.51 15.28 -8.11
CA ASP A 999 -22.79 13.88 -7.79
C ASP A 999 -24.08 13.35 -8.45
N ARG A 1000 -23.97 12.16 -9.07
CA ARG A 1000 -25.10 11.44 -9.69
C ARG A 1000 -25.32 10.03 -9.11
N SER A 1001 -24.59 9.68 -8.05
CA SER A 1001 -24.55 8.37 -7.39
C SER A 1001 -25.28 8.30 -6.06
N HIS A 1002 -25.34 9.39 -5.28
CA HIS A 1002 -26.02 9.38 -3.98
C HIS A 1002 -27.52 9.00 -4.10
N PRO A 1003 -28.07 8.09 -3.27
CA PRO A 1003 -29.46 7.62 -3.41
C PRO A 1003 -30.56 8.69 -3.28
N ARG A 1004 -30.25 9.84 -2.65
CA ARG A 1004 -31.16 10.99 -2.48
C ARG A 1004 -30.76 12.21 -3.33
N LYS A 1005 -29.98 12.02 -4.39
CA LYS A 1005 -29.40 13.10 -5.22
C LYS A 1005 -30.44 14.08 -5.81
N GLU A 1006 -31.62 13.61 -6.21
CA GLU A 1006 -32.69 14.48 -6.75
C GLU A 1006 -33.21 15.45 -5.67
N GLU A 1007 -33.48 14.93 -4.48
CA GLU A 1007 -33.93 15.66 -3.30
C GLU A 1007 -32.87 16.67 -2.82
N VAL A 1008 -31.62 16.22 -2.71
CA VAL A 1008 -30.46 17.08 -2.36
C VAL A 1008 -30.28 18.19 -3.40
N SER A 1009 -30.37 17.87 -4.70
CA SER A 1009 -30.24 18.87 -5.77
C SER A 1009 -31.41 19.86 -5.80
N ALA A 1010 -32.63 19.40 -5.51
CA ALA A 1010 -33.79 20.26 -5.34
C ALA A 1010 -33.62 21.20 -4.14
N LYS A 1011 -33.10 20.68 -3.02
CA LYS A 1011 -32.84 21.48 -1.82
C LYS A 1011 -31.72 22.49 -2.01
N VAL A 1012 -30.64 22.19 -2.73
CA VAL A 1012 -29.63 23.19 -3.10
C VAL A 1012 -30.26 24.32 -3.93
N ARG A 1013 -31.18 24.03 -4.87
CA ARG A 1013 -31.89 25.07 -5.63
C ARG A 1013 -32.82 25.91 -4.74
N GLU A 1014 -33.63 25.27 -3.89
CA GLU A 1014 -34.51 25.95 -2.92
C GLU A 1014 -33.72 26.89 -2.00
N LEU A 1015 -32.61 26.39 -1.44
CA LEU A 1015 -31.72 27.18 -0.60
C LEU A 1015 -31.10 28.34 -1.38
N THR A 1016 -30.63 28.11 -2.61
CA THR A 1016 -30.00 29.18 -3.42
C THR A 1016 -30.94 30.36 -3.66
N VAL A 1017 -32.23 30.11 -3.94
CA VAL A 1017 -33.23 31.19 -4.09
C VAL A 1017 -33.38 31.97 -2.77
N LYS A 1018 -33.66 31.28 -1.67
CA LYS A 1018 -33.79 31.88 -0.32
C LYS A 1018 -32.53 32.61 0.13
N PHE A 1019 -31.36 32.14 -0.28
CA PHE A 1019 -30.09 32.75 0.07
C PHE A 1019 -29.85 34.02 -0.75
N LYS A 1020 -30.19 34.03 -2.05
CA LYS A 1020 -30.15 35.23 -2.89
C LYS A 1020 -31.08 36.32 -2.35
N GLU A 1021 -32.29 35.98 -1.95
CA GLU A 1021 -33.24 36.87 -1.25
C GLU A 1021 -32.64 37.49 0.03
N ALA A 1022 -31.77 36.74 0.71
CA ALA A 1022 -31.07 37.15 1.94
C ALA A 1022 -29.67 37.78 1.70
N GLY A 1023 -29.30 38.07 0.45
CA GLY A 1023 -28.05 38.76 0.09
C GLY A 1023 -26.84 37.87 -0.25
N TYR A 1024 -27.02 36.57 -0.50
CA TYR A 1024 -25.97 35.72 -1.07
C TYR A 1024 -25.78 36.00 -2.56
N VAL A 1025 -24.57 36.43 -2.93
CA VAL A 1025 -24.11 36.53 -4.32
C VAL A 1025 -23.17 35.35 -4.59
N PRO A 1026 -23.43 34.51 -5.61
CA PRO A 1026 -22.51 33.44 -6.00
C PRO A 1026 -21.17 34.02 -6.49
N ASP A 1027 -20.06 33.48 -5.99
CA ASP A 1027 -18.73 33.94 -6.41
C ASP A 1027 -18.26 33.16 -7.65
N LEU A 1028 -18.53 33.74 -8.82
CA LEU A 1028 -18.24 33.17 -10.13
C LEU A 1028 -16.73 33.05 -10.42
N SER A 1029 -15.86 33.76 -9.68
CA SER A 1029 -14.40 33.62 -9.78
C SER A 1029 -13.90 32.24 -9.33
N CYS A 1030 -14.71 31.52 -8.53
CA CYS A 1030 -14.44 30.14 -8.15
C CYS A 1030 -14.56 29.14 -9.34
N VAL A 1031 -15.09 29.54 -10.50
CA VAL A 1031 -15.24 28.67 -11.69
C VAL A 1031 -14.19 29.00 -12.75
N LEU A 1032 -13.08 28.28 -12.69
CA LEU A 1032 -11.90 28.49 -13.54
C LEU A 1032 -12.01 27.74 -14.88
N TYR A 1033 -13.10 28.02 -15.59
CA TYR A 1033 -13.44 27.52 -16.91
C TYR A 1033 -13.88 28.68 -17.81
N ASP A 1034 -13.51 28.60 -19.08
CA ASP A 1034 -13.89 29.56 -20.13
C ASP A 1034 -15.31 29.23 -20.62
N VAL A 1035 -16.30 29.70 -19.86
CA VAL A 1035 -17.76 29.56 -20.10
C VAL A 1035 -18.46 30.83 -19.63
N ASP A 1036 -19.71 31.04 -20.06
CA ASP A 1036 -20.51 32.19 -19.62
C ASP A 1036 -20.89 32.16 -18.13
N GLU A 1037 -21.30 33.31 -17.59
CA GLU A 1037 -21.60 33.49 -16.17
C GLU A 1037 -22.81 32.66 -15.69
N GLU A 1038 -23.78 32.32 -16.56
CA GLU A 1038 -24.91 31.45 -16.20
C GLU A 1038 -24.43 30.01 -16.02
N GLN A 1039 -23.57 29.53 -16.93
CA GLN A 1039 -22.90 28.24 -16.79
C GLN A 1039 -22.01 28.19 -15.54
N LYS A 1040 -21.28 29.28 -15.22
CA LYS A 1040 -20.51 29.36 -13.97
C LYS A 1040 -21.42 29.21 -12.74
N GLU A 1041 -22.51 29.97 -12.63
CA GLU A 1041 -23.41 29.85 -11.47
C GLU A 1041 -23.95 28.42 -11.34
N LYS A 1042 -24.37 27.82 -12.46
CA LYS A 1042 -24.88 26.45 -12.53
C LYS A 1042 -23.84 25.40 -12.10
N MET A 1043 -22.56 25.62 -12.36
CA MET A 1043 -21.47 24.76 -11.88
C MET A 1043 -21.25 24.89 -10.36
N LEU A 1044 -21.35 26.09 -9.79
CA LEU A 1044 -21.25 26.31 -8.33
C LEU A 1044 -22.34 25.59 -7.53
N LEU A 1045 -23.52 25.34 -8.11
CA LEU A 1045 -24.57 24.53 -7.47
C LEU A 1045 -24.17 23.06 -7.32
N GLY A 1046 -23.24 22.57 -8.15
CA GLY A 1046 -22.74 21.19 -8.13
C GLY A 1046 -21.67 20.93 -7.07
N HIS A 1047 -21.18 21.92 -6.34
CA HIS A 1047 -20.09 21.72 -5.39
C HIS A 1047 -20.45 20.77 -4.25
N SER A 1048 -19.56 19.82 -3.94
CA SER A 1048 -19.84 18.72 -3.01
C SER A 1048 -20.17 19.18 -1.58
N GLU A 1049 -19.63 20.34 -1.18
CA GLU A 1049 -19.92 21.03 0.07
C GLU A 1049 -21.39 21.41 0.17
N LYS A 1050 -21.96 22.01 -0.89
CA LYS A 1050 -23.38 22.41 -0.92
C LYS A 1050 -24.29 21.17 -0.90
N LEU A 1051 -23.91 20.12 -1.64
CA LEU A 1051 -24.64 18.84 -1.64
C LEU A 1051 -24.64 18.19 -0.25
N ALA A 1052 -23.49 18.11 0.43
CA ALA A 1052 -23.38 17.56 1.78
C ALA A 1052 -24.14 18.39 2.83
N LEU A 1053 -24.11 19.72 2.73
CA LEU A 1053 -24.87 20.61 3.63
C LEU A 1053 -26.38 20.53 3.40
N ALA A 1054 -26.83 20.48 2.15
CA ALA A 1054 -28.24 20.30 1.82
C ALA A 1054 -28.76 18.91 2.25
N PHE A 1055 -27.98 17.85 2.06
CA PHE A 1055 -28.27 16.53 2.62
C PHE A 1055 -28.34 16.57 4.16
N GLY A 1056 -27.42 17.26 4.83
CA GLY A 1056 -27.47 17.46 6.28
C GLY A 1056 -28.75 18.16 6.75
N LEU A 1057 -29.21 19.18 6.02
CA LEU A 1057 -30.51 19.84 6.28
C LEU A 1057 -31.72 18.94 6.05
N ILE A 1058 -31.63 17.99 5.12
CA ILE A 1058 -32.69 17.01 4.82
C ILE A 1058 -32.74 15.88 5.86
N ALA A 1059 -31.58 15.38 6.29
CA ALA A 1059 -31.45 14.10 6.98
C ALA A 1059 -31.34 14.20 8.51
N THR A 1060 -31.32 15.40 9.09
CA THR A 1060 -31.18 15.59 10.55
C THR A 1060 -32.15 16.64 11.08
N ALA A 1061 -32.73 16.39 12.26
CA ALA A 1061 -33.73 17.25 12.89
C ALA A 1061 -33.22 18.68 13.18
N GLU A 1062 -34.14 19.65 13.19
CA GLU A 1062 -33.82 21.08 13.39
C GLU A 1062 -32.98 21.33 14.65
N GLY A 1063 -32.12 22.35 14.60
CA GLY A 1063 -31.18 22.68 15.68
C GLY A 1063 -29.93 21.79 15.79
N VAL A 1064 -29.93 20.54 15.28
CA VAL A 1064 -28.73 19.69 15.32
C VAL A 1064 -27.57 20.31 14.49
N PRO A 1065 -26.33 20.40 15.00
CA PRO A 1065 -25.19 20.93 14.24
C PRO A 1065 -24.78 20.05 13.06
N LEU A 1066 -24.47 20.66 11.91
CA LEU A 1066 -23.97 19.97 10.73
C LEU A 1066 -22.44 19.82 10.78
N ARG A 1067 -21.92 18.65 10.39
CA ARG A 1067 -20.48 18.36 10.30
C ARG A 1067 -20.15 17.84 8.91
N VAL A 1068 -19.28 18.55 8.19
CA VAL A 1068 -18.87 18.19 6.83
C VAL A 1068 -17.35 18.21 6.74
N ILE A 1069 -16.77 17.25 6.03
CA ILE A 1069 -15.32 17.09 5.84
C ILE A 1069 -15.01 17.12 4.35
N LYS A 1070 -14.07 17.96 3.90
CA LYS A 1070 -13.62 18.11 2.52
C LYS A 1070 -12.16 17.65 2.38
N ASN A 1071 -11.84 16.86 1.35
CA ASN A 1071 -10.47 16.38 1.08
C ASN A 1071 -9.51 17.47 0.53
N LEU A 1072 -10.08 18.50 -0.10
CA LEU A 1072 -9.37 19.67 -0.62
C LEU A 1072 -9.65 20.91 0.26
N ARG A 1073 -9.01 22.04 -0.05
CA ARG A 1073 -9.43 23.35 0.46
C ARG A 1073 -10.81 23.72 -0.10
N VAL A 1074 -11.68 24.31 0.73
CA VAL A 1074 -13.01 24.80 0.34
C VAL A 1074 -12.88 26.04 -0.57
N CYS A 1075 -13.85 26.33 -1.44
CA CYS A 1075 -13.85 27.56 -2.25
C CYS A 1075 -14.65 28.70 -1.58
N VAL A 1076 -14.35 29.95 -1.96
CA VAL A 1076 -14.95 31.16 -1.35
C VAL A 1076 -16.47 31.15 -1.44
N ASP A 1077 -17.01 30.77 -2.60
CA ASP A 1077 -18.44 30.56 -2.80
C ASP A 1077 -19.07 29.56 -1.80
N CYS A 1078 -18.45 28.39 -1.57
CA CYS A 1078 -18.96 27.40 -0.64
C CYS A 1078 -18.85 27.83 0.83
N HIS A 1079 -17.80 28.59 1.17
CA HIS A 1079 -17.66 29.22 2.49
C HIS A 1079 -18.80 30.22 2.73
N ASN A 1080 -19.08 31.10 1.76
CA ASN A 1080 -20.17 32.07 1.84
C ASN A 1080 -21.56 31.41 1.87
N PHE A 1081 -21.76 30.34 1.10
CA PHE A 1081 -22.99 29.53 1.14
C PHE A 1081 -23.21 28.91 2.54
N ALA A 1082 -22.17 28.34 3.16
CA ALA A 1082 -22.25 27.78 4.51
C ALA A 1082 -22.51 28.87 5.58
N LYS A 1083 -21.92 30.05 5.43
CA LYS A 1083 -22.15 31.22 6.29
C LYS A 1083 -23.61 31.67 6.25
N ILE A 1084 -24.18 31.84 5.06
CA ILE A 1084 -25.59 32.24 4.87
C ILE A 1084 -26.56 31.13 5.32
N LEU A 1085 -26.24 29.85 5.08
CA LEU A 1085 -26.99 28.70 5.59
C LEU A 1085 -27.10 28.72 7.11
N SER A 1086 -26.00 28.97 7.83
CA SER A 1086 -26.02 29.07 9.29
C SER A 1086 -26.90 30.22 9.80
N LYS A 1087 -26.89 31.37 9.09
CA LYS A 1087 -27.74 32.53 9.40
C LYS A 1087 -29.23 32.23 9.24
N ILE A 1088 -29.64 31.61 8.14
CA ILE A 1088 -31.05 31.44 7.76
C ILE A 1088 -31.67 30.21 8.41
N CYS A 1089 -30.94 29.09 8.47
CA CYS A 1089 -31.44 27.86 9.07
C CYS A 1089 -31.26 27.81 10.60
N GLY A 1090 -30.53 28.76 11.20
CA GLY A 1090 -30.27 28.81 12.64
C GLY A 1090 -29.40 27.67 13.18
N ARG A 1091 -28.67 26.96 12.31
CA ARG A 1091 -27.85 25.79 12.67
C ARG A 1091 -26.36 26.14 12.71
N GLU A 1092 -25.65 25.57 13.67
CA GLU A 1092 -24.19 25.55 13.63
C GLU A 1092 -23.71 24.62 12.49
N VAL A 1093 -22.68 25.06 11.76
CA VAL A 1093 -22.03 24.26 10.72
C VAL A 1093 -20.53 24.18 11.02
N SER A 1094 -19.99 22.98 11.12
CA SER A 1094 -18.55 22.72 11.21
C SER A 1094 -18.06 22.09 9.90
N LEU A 1095 -17.40 22.88 9.06
CA LEU A 1095 -16.80 22.43 7.80
C LEU A 1095 -15.28 22.31 7.97
N ARG A 1096 -14.77 21.07 8.03
CA ARG A 1096 -13.33 20.75 8.03
C ARG A 1096 -12.85 20.66 6.59
N ASP A 1097 -11.84 21.43 6.23
CA ASP A 1097 -11.11 21.26 4.96
C ASP A 1097 -9.76 20.57 5.19
N LYS A 1098 -8.93 20.42 4.14
CA LYS A 1098 -7.61 19.77 4.24
C LYS A 1098 -6.71 20.40 5.33
N ASN A 1099 -6.85 21.70 5.59
CA ASN A 1099 -5.93 22.49 6.40
C ASN A 1099 -6.57 22.96 7.73
N ARG A 1100 -7.82 23.45 7.71
CA ARG A 1100 -8.48 24.11 8.87
C ARG A 1100 -9.96 23.77 9.02
N PHE A 1101 -10.52 24.19 10.16
CA PHE A 1101 -11.95 24.20 10.45
C PHE A 1101 -12.54 25.58 10.18
N HIS A 1102 -13.74 25.57 9.60
CA HIS A 1102 -14.61 26.73 9.43
C HIS A 1102 -15.88 26.46 10.24
N ARG A 1103 -15.99 27.08 11.41
CA ARG A 1103 -17.17 26.95 12.29
C ARG A 1103 -18.09 28.15 12.06
N PHE A 1104 -19.22 27.91 11.39
CA PHE A 1104 -20.23 28.92 11.09
C PHE A 1104 -21.33 28.94 12.15
N VAL A 1105 -21.61 30.12 12.68
CA VAL A 1105 -22.71 30.38 13.63
C VAL A 1105 -23.35 31.72 13.29
N GLY A 1106 -24.67 31.73 13.04
CA GLY A 1106 -25.47 32.96 12.91
C GLY A 1106 -25.09 33.88 11.73
N GLY A 1107 -24.35 33.39 10.74
CA GLY A 1107 -23.82 34.23 9.65
C GLY A 1107 -22.40 34.75 9.86
N THR A 1108 -21.69 34.29 10.90
CA THR A 1108 -20.26 34.52 11.12
C THR A 1108 -19.49 33.21 10.98
N CYS A 1109 -18.18 33.27 10.72
CA CYS A 1109 -17.28 32.11 10.69
C CYS A 1109 -16.08 32.32 11.62
N SER A 1110 -15.59 31.26 12.27
CA SER A 1110 -14.42 31.30 13.16
C SER A 1110 -13.10 31.74 12.49
N CYS A 1111 -13.03 31.78 11.16
CA CYS A 1111 -11.90 32.33 10.43
C CYS A 1111 -11.92 33.86 10.28
N GLY A 1112 -13.00 34.54 10.67
CA GLY A 1112 -13.15 35.99 10.44
C GLY A 1112 -13.16 36.40 8.97
N ASP A 1113 -13.54 35.47 8.08
CA ASP A 1113 -13.39 35.55 6.62
C ASP A 1113 -11.93 35.66 6.10
N TYR A 1114 -10.91 35.42 6.95
CA TYR A 1114 -9.48 35.42 6.61
C TYR A 1114 -8.88 34.00 6.63
N TRP A 1115 -8.66 33.39 5.45
CA TRP A 1115 -8.26 31.97 5.35
C TRP A 1115 -7.56 31.56 4.05
#